data_AF-A0A3R9VCP6-F1
#
_entry.id   AF-A0A3R9VCP6-F1
#
_cell.length_a   1.000
_cell.length_b   1.000
_cell.length_c   1.000
_cell.angle_alpha   90.00
_cell.angle_beta   90.00
_cell.angle_gamma   90.00
#
_symmetry.space_group_name_H-M   'P 1'
#
loop_
_entity.id
_entity.type
_entity.pdbx_description
1 polymer ?
#
loop_
_entity_poly.entity_id
_entity_poly.type
_entity_poly.pdbx_seq_one_letter_code
_entity_poly.pdbx_strand_id
1 'polypeptide(L)'
;MMYALTPDVPLGPFEGVPVTVWSAQSKQARLHASSSCSFLRSARATRQQVRLDASTVDRMCSQCGSYRSWARPGTGLDIFLEAVSGLGLLYELDSYTEADEDSYSEDDVRRAAALLRSKVHDHQCNTPEQEIEEDEEAEEELSDALNVRRTVLSEWRAAFISLARVHQIAEPFPWLKPWMRERLIPKIDRMEKLQDQAKQLIARESVAAAAAVSAMTTPDIPVDDPALTVLGKPTDVTSQVTSLWRRWRSTVEDGIERPCEQTSGIYDLGNRMSSRRKGRDQVLARARKLLIDWEESALHQAAASEAGERVLVARVPQGAVPRRGAQKTDLDRLTEWELGALVSYSIATDWVEPSLVVRVPEPVADRLLSGRSLLDYGEQSTVPSQSAVEPERLSDLEYGLGPGVFDDTPVHARRLLTLEHVRALRETLHDPEQMYIVFSRESGLEVVPLSVLEERCGSGWQGVIVAGASDLPDVLFPALKSTSVDEGTTEADSRWSAYSHDPELPDFGQDLGIAEGEEAIQSDYAGRRDFESARRSLALARGVADLRVLDPTGYDDRGYPRTAFPRVVWDGLLTTGTLHLAPFKPASKDGWGGSELPLGVLAKVQVYTSDAAGLYQGRAHAFHCTHRRHDRGITRDDHMVSLEELLNNEHFDPCSKCGGYAVRRLTDSQVAYYRAAHRLHALSRRINTSSRYRATTTEELTKTLDELSRLTRQTTEAWFPSSVQAEQWRDATERLRRELRASDAD
;
A
#
# COMPACT_ATOMS: atom_id res chain seq x y z
N MET A 1 -26.13 -12.43 2.58
CA MET A 1 -26.18 -12.75 4.02
C MET A 1 -25.34 -11.72 4.77
N MET A 2 -25.73 -11.28 5.98
CA MET A 2 -24.93 -10.34 6.80
C MET A 2 -24.29 -11.11 7.95
N TYR A 3 -22.97 -11.30 7.91
CA TYR A 3 -22.22 -12.02 8.94
C TYR A 3 -21.83 -11.04 10.06
N ALA A 4 -22.76 -10.83 10.99
CA ALA A 4 -22.51 -10.04 12.19
C ALA A 4 -21.79 -10.89 13.23
N LEU A 5 -20.99 -10.25 14.09
CA LEU A 5 -20.38 -10.91 15.25
C LEU A 5 -21.45 -11.63 16.10
N THR A 6 -21.22 -12.89 16.44
CA THR A 6 -22.13 -13.72 17.24
C THR A 6 -21.63 -13.90 18.68
N PRO A 7 -22.52 -14.11 19.68
CA PRO A 7 -22.14 -14.18 21.09
C PRO A 7 -21.23 -15.36 21.47
N ASP A 8 -21.17 -16.40 20.64
CA ASP A 8 -20.34 -17.59 20.85
C ASP A 8 -18.89 -17.40 20.39
N VAL A 9 -18.57 -16.33 19.65
CA VAL A 9 -17.20 -16.01 19.27
C VAL A 9 -16.40 -15.61 20.51
N PRO A 10 -15.27 -16.30 20.82
CA PRO A 10 -14.42 -15.92 21.93
C PRO A 10 -13.77 -14.56 21.69
N LEU A 11 -14.10 -13.57 22.52
CA LEU A 11 -13.47 -12.25 22.50
C LEU A 11 -12.04 -12.26 23.03
N GLY A 12 -11.66 -13.32 23.76
CA GLY A 12 -10.34 -13.52 24.32
C GLY A 12 -9.93 -12.34 25.21
N PRO A 13 -8.75 -11.72 25.00
CA PRO A 13 -8.28 -10.63 25.84
C PRO A 13 -9.09 -9.34 25.68
N PHE A 14 -9.96 -9.23 24.66
CA PHE A 14 -10.83 -8.07 24.48
C PHE A 14 -12.14 -8.14 25.28
N GLU A 15 -12.41 -9.26 25.96
CA GLU A 15 -13.57 -9.36 26.83
C GLU A 15 -13.52 -8.31 27.95
N GLY A 16 -14.61 -7.59 28.14
CA GLY A 16 -14.72 -6.50 29.11
C GLY A 16 -14.11 -5.16 28.68
N VAL A 17 -13.57 -5.03 27.47
CA VAL A 17 -13.11 -3.73 26.95
C VAL A 17 -14.30 -2.77 26.80
N PRO A 18 -14.21 -1.52 27.27
CA PRO A 18 -15.31 -0.57 27.14
C PRO A 18 -15.50 -0.12 25.68
N VAL A 19 -16.71 -0.26 25.16
CA VAL A 19 -17.11 0.21 23.82
C VAL A 19 -18.17 1.30 23.94
N THR A 20 -18.10 2.29 23.04
CA THR A 20 -19.10 3.36 22.97
C THR A 20 -20.26 2.91 22.10
N VAL A 21 -21.48 2.98 22.61
CA VAL A 21 -22.68 2.55 21.89
C VAL A 21 -23.78 3.61 21.95
N TRP A 22 -24.65 3.54 20.95
CA TRP A 22 -25.87 4.32 20.86
C TRP A 22 -27.07 3.39 20.93
N SER A 23 -28.06 3.73 21.74
CA SER A 23 -29.31 2.98 21.82
C SER A 23 -30.51 3.89 22.06
N ALA A 24 -31.70 3.40 21.74
CA ALA A 24 -32.94 4.01 22.22
C ALA A 24 -33.05 3.88 23.76
N GLN A 25 -33.94 4.65 24.38
CA GLN A 25 -34.15 4.71 25.84
C GLN A 25 -34.80 3.45 26.46
N SER A 26 -34.56 2.26 25.92
CA SER A 26 -35.04 0.98 26.44
C SER A 26 -33.88 0.08 26.84
N LYS A 27 -34.03 -0.64 27.97
CA LYS A 27 -33.03 -1.59 28.47
C LYS A 27 -32.76 -2.75 27.50
N GLN A 28 -33.73 -3.11 26.65
CA GLN A 28 -33.61 -4.16 25.64
C GLN A 28 -33.38 -3.61 24.22
N ALA A 29 -33.13 -2.29 24.08
CA ALA A 29 -32.86 -1.73 22.77
C ALA A 29 -31.60 -2.36 22.17
N ARG A 30 -31.62 -2.55 20.84
CA ARG A 30 -30.44 -2.87 20.06
C ARG A 30 -29.39 -1.78 20.24
N LEU A 31 -28.13 -2.20 20.25
CA LEU A 31 -26.98 -1.33 20.34
C LEU A 31 -26.50 -1.00 18.93
N HIS A 32 -26.06 0.23 18.72
CA HIS A 32 -25.58 0.73 17.44
C HIS A 32 -24.20 1.36 17.63
N ALA A 33 -23.35 1.21 16.62
CA ALA A 33 -22.02 1.81 16.57
C ALA A 33 -22.01 3.31 16.23
N SER A 34 -23.15 3.86 15.81
CA SER A 34 -23.27 5.29 15.46
C SER A 34 -24.69 5.79 15.70
N SER A 35 -24.82 7.07 16.07
CA SER A 35 -26.11 7.78 16.11
C SER A 35 -26.75 7.96 14.73
N SER A 36 -26.00 7.83 13.64
CA SER A 36 -26.49 7.97 12.26
C SER A 36 -26.90 6.65 11.62
N CYS A 37 -26.91 5.54 12.37
CA CYS A 37 -27.37 4.25 11.87
C CYS A 37 -28.85 4.34 11.43
N SER A 38 -29.16 3.96 10.19
CA SER A 38 -30.54 4.00 9.67
C SER A 38 -31.50 3.06 10.41
N PHE A 39 -30.98 2.03 11.08
CA PHE A 39 -31.78 1.11 11.91
C PHE A 39 -32.03 1.66 13.32
N LEU A 40 -31.38 2.76 13.72
CA LEU A 40 -31.66 3.46 14.95
C LEU A 40 -32.92 4.32 14.77
N ARG A 41 -34.09 3.68 14.89
CA ARG A 41 -35.42 4.30 14.69
C ARG A 41 -35.86 5.18 15.88
N SER A 42 -34.97 6.03 16.40
CA SER A 42 -35.29 6.94 17.49
C SER A 42 -34.57 8.28 17.34
N ALA A 43 -35.33 9.38 17.45
CA ALA A 43 -34.78 10.73 17.48
C ALA A 43 -34.03 11.06 18.79
N ARG A 44 -34.17 10.23 19.84
CA ARG A 44 -33.54 10.42 21.16
C ARG A 44 -32.61 9.25 21.49
N ALA A 45 -31.57 9.09 20.68
CA ALA A 45 -30.50 8.14 20.94
C ALA A 45 -29.65 8.60 22.14
N THR A 46 -29.33 7.69 23.04
CA THR A 46 -28.44 7.96 24.18
C THR A 46 -27.07 7.35 23.90
N ARG A 47 -26.00 8.14 24.09
CA ARG A 47 -24.61 7.67 24.05
C ARG A 47 -24.24 7.10 25.42
N GLN A 48 -23.71 5.89 25.46
CA GLN A 48 -23.26 5.24 26.70
C GLN A 48 -22.03 4.38 26.44
N GLN A 49 -21.25 4.08 27.49
CA GLN A 49 -20.20 3.07 27.43
C GLN A 49 -20.72 1.77 28.06
N VAL A 50 -20.47 0.66 27.37
CA VAL A 50 -20.80 -0.70 27.85
C VAL A 50 -19.55 -1.56 27.76
N ARG A 51 -19.52 -2.63 28.56
CA ARG A 51 -18.43 -3.62 28.53
C ARG A 51 -18.70 -4.62 27.41
N LEU A 52 -17.72 -4.88 26.56
CA LEU A 52 -17.86 -5.86 25.49
C LEU A 52 -17.91 -7.28 26.07
N ASP A 53 -19.06 -7.93 25.99
CA ASP A 53 -19.30 -9.30 26.42
C ASP A 53 -20.33 -9.97 25.50
N ALA A 54 -20.58 -11.27 25.68
CA ALA A 54 -21.56 -12.00 24.89
C ALA A 54 -22.96 -11.36 24.90
N SER A 55 -23.38 -10.76 26.02
CA SER A 55 -24.69 -10.10 26.14
C SER A 55 -24.77 -8.80 25.33
N THR A 56 -23.65 -8.09 25.21
CA THR A 56 -23.52 -6.88 24.42
C THR A 56 -23.50 -7.22 22.94
N VAL A 57 -22.76 -8.27 22.55
CA VAL A 57 -22.73 -8.80 21.17
C VAL A 57 -24.14 -9.22 20.73
N ASP A 58 -24.88 -9.96 21.57
CA ASP A 58 -26.25 -10.39 21.26
C ASP A 58 -27.19 -9.22 20.95
N ARG A 59 -26.95 -8.07 21.58
CA ARG A 59 -27.74 -6.85 21.39
C ARG A 59 -27.24 -5.97 20.26
N MET A 60 -26.12 -6.27 19.61
CA MET A 60 -25.61 -5.47 18.50
C MET A 60 -26.62 -5.46 17.33
N CYS A 61 -26.76 -4.31 16.69
CA CYS A 61 -27.49 -4.21 15.43
C CYS A 61 -26.72 -4.97 14.35
N SER A 62 -27.38 -5.85 13.60
CA SER A 62 -26.74 -6.68 12.57
C SER A 62 -25.99 -5.88 11.50
N GLN A 63 -26.55 -4.73 11.06
CA GLN A 63 -25.89 -3.87 10.09
C GLN A 63 -24.63 -3.21 10.67
N CYS A 64 -24.70 -2.74 11.92
CA CYS A 64 -23.52 -2.19 12.60
C CYS A 64 -22.49 -3.28 12.88
N GLY A 65 -22.93 -4.45 13.36
CA GLY A 65 -22.09 -5.60 13.70
C GLY A 65 -21.35 -6.21 12.52
N SER A 66 -21.80 -5.96 11.28
CA SER A 66 -21.15 -6.49 10.07
C SER A 66 -20.21 -5.48 9.38
N TYR A 67 -20.49 -4.17 9.48
CA TYR A 67 -19.86 -3.17 8.59
C TYR A 67 -19.47 -1.86 9.27
N ARG A 68 -19.74 -1.69 10.57
CA ARG A 68 -19.39 -0.46 11.28
C ARG A 68 -18.31 -0.74 12.31
N SER A 69 -17.43 0.22 12.51
CA SER A 69 -16.40 0.17 13.54
C SER A 69 -17.06 0.38 14.91
N TRP A 70 -16.86 -0.58 15.81
CA TRP A 70 -17.34 -0.56 17.20
C TRP A 70 -16.26 -0.15 18.20
N ALA A 71 -15.03 -0.06 17.70
CA ALA A 71 -13.87 0.42 18.42
C ALA A 71 -13.32 1.65 17.69
N ARG A 72 -12.13 2.11 18.08
CA ARG A 72 -11.49 3.21 17.38
C ARG A 72 -10.65 2.63 16.22
N PRO A 73 -10.71 3.20 15.01
CA PRO A 73 -9.88 2.78 13.88
C PRO A 73 -8.41 2.60 14.26
N GLY A 74 -7.81 1.47 13.87
CA GLY A 74 -6.38 1.19 14.11
C GLY A 74 -6.03 0.66 15.51
N THR A 75 -7.03 0.41 16.37
CA THR A 75 -6.83 -0.29 17.64
C THR A 75 -6.84 -1.80 17.48
N GLY A 76 -6.28 -2.53 18.46
CA GLY A 76 -6.28 -4.01 18.42
C GLY A 76 -7.70 -4.57 18.39
N LEU A 77 -8.63 -3.96 19.12
CA LEU A 77 -10.04 -4.34 19.10
C LEU A 77 -10.70 -4.07 17.75
N ASP A 78 -10.41 -2.94 17.11
CA ASP A 78 -10.97 -2.62 15.79
C ASP A 78 -10.50 -3.62 14.74
N ILE A 79 -9.20 -3.92 14.75
CA ILE A 79 -8.58 -4.94 13.89
C ILE A 79 -9.23 -6.30 14.11
N PHE A 80 -9.42 -6.73 15.35
CA PHE A 80 -10.11 -7.98 15.69
C PHE A 80 -11.56 -8.02 15.17
N LEU A 81 -12.34 -6.99 15.47
CA LEU A 81 -13.75 -6.93 15.08
C LEU A 81 -13.92 -6.88 13.57
N GLU A 82 -13.06 -6.14 12.87
CA GLU A 82 -13.04 -6.09 11.41
C GLU A 82 -12.64 -7.43 10.79
N ALA A 83 -11.62 -8.09 11.36
CA ALA A 83 -11.14 -9.38 10.90
C ALA A 83 -12.17 -10.50 11.08
N VAL A 84 -12.97 -10.47 12.15
CA VAL A 84 -13.95 -11.52 12.44
C VAL A 84 -15.28 -11.31 11.71
N SER A 85 -15.76 -10.07 11.57
CA SER A 85 -17.10 -9.75 11.07
C SER A 85 -17.16 -9.38 9.58
N GLY A 86 -18.38 -9.28 9.03
CA GLY A 86 -18.60 -8.94 7.62
C GLY A 86 -18.05 -10.03 6.71
N LEU A 87 -17.23 -9.67 5.73
CA LEU A 87 -16.55 -10.64 4.86
C LEU A 87 -15.24 -11.17 5.48
N GLY A 88 -15.18 -11.26 6.81
CA GLY A 88 -14.04 -11.74 7.59
C GLY A 88 -14.16 -13.22 7.95
N LEU A 89 -13.62 -13.60 9.12
CA LEU A 89 -13.56 -14.98 9.60
C LEU A 89 -14.92 -15.70 9.56
N LEU A 90 -16.01 -15.04 9.98
CA LEU A 90 -17.33 -15.67 10.02
C LEU A 90 -17.86 -16.01 8.61
N TYR A 91 -17.69 -15.08 7.66
CA TYR A 91 -18.02 -15.33 6.25
C TYR A 91 -17.20 -16.49 5.70
N GLU A 92 -15.89 -16.47 5.94
CA GLU A 92 -15.00 -17.49 5.41
C GLU A 92 -15.27 -18.86 6.06
N LEU A 93 -15.60 -18.94 7.36
CA LEU A 93 -15.98 -20.20 8.01
C LEU A 93 -17.27 -20.78 7.43
N ASP A 94 -18.27 -19.95 7.16
CA ASP A 94 -19.58 -20.41 6.66
C ASP A 94 -19.58 -20.69 5.15
N SER A 95 -18.69 -20.06 4.37
CA SER A 95 -18.59 -20.27 2.92
C SER A 95 -18.08 -21.68 2.59
N TYR A 96 -18.52 -22.27 1.49
CA TYR A 96 -18.03 -23.59 1.01
C TYR A 96 -18.14 -24.72 2.06
N THR A 97 -19.14 -24.67 2.94
CA THR A 97 -19.44 -25.72 3.92
C THR A 97 -20.42 -26.77 3.39
N GLU A 98 -21.29 -26.37 2.46
CA GLU A 98 -22.27 -27.23 1.79
C GLU A 98 -22.12 -27.14 0.26
N ALA A 99 -22.94 -27.90 -0.47
CA ALA A 99 -23.03 -27.77 -1.92
C ALA A 99 -23.92 -26.56 -2.26
N ASP A 100 -23.46 -25.70 -3.16
CA ASP A 100 -24.26 -24.57 -3.65
C ASP A 100 -25.38 -25.08 -4.58
N GLU A 101 -26.38 -24.26 -4.86
CA GLU A 101 -27.50 -24.63 -5.76
C GLU A 101 -27.01 -25.05 -7.15
N ASP A 102 -25.88 -24.49 -7.60
CA ASP A 102 -25.25 -24.76 -8.90
C ASP A 102 -24.19 -25.88 -8.86
N SER A 103 -23.95 -26.52 -7.70
CA SER A 103 -22.95 -27.58 -7.56
C SER A 103 -23.43 -28.90 -8.17
N TYR A 104 -22.52 -29.60 -8.85
CA TYR A 104 -22.81 -30.89 -9.49
C TYR A 104 -22.92 -32.05 -8.50
N SER A 105 -23.83 -32.98 -8.77
CA SER A 105 -23.98 -34.20 -7.99
C SER A 105 -22.85 -35.20 -8.28
N GLU A 106 -22.68 -36.19 -7.40
CA GLU A 106 -21.68 -37.25 -7.60
C GLU A 106 -21.94 -38.08 -8.86
N ASP A 107 -23.20 -38.25 -9.25
CA ASP A 107 -23.56 -38.97 -10.46
C ASP A 107 -23.25 -38.16 -11.72
N ASP A 108 -23.40 -36.83 -11.68
CA ASP A 108 -22.98 -35.93 -12.77
C ASP A 108 -21.48 -35.97 -12.97
N VAL A 109 -20.71 -35.90 -11.88
CA VAL A 109 -19.25 -36.02 -11.89
C VAL A 109 -18.81 -37.36 -12.45
N ARG A 110 -19.45 -38.46 -12.04
CA ARG A 110 -19.10 -39.81 -12.53
C ARG A 110 -19.40 -39.96 -14.02
N ARG A 111 -20.54 -39.43 -14.50
CA ARG A 111 -20.90 -39.42 -15.93
C ARG A 111 -19.91 -38.60 -16.76
N ALA A 112 -19.61 -37.37 -16.34
CA ALA A 112 -18.63 -36.52 -16.98
C ALA A 112 -17.24 -37.18 -17.02
N ALA A 113 -16.79 -37.76 -15.91
CA ALA A 113 -15.51 -38.46 -15.82
C ALA A 113 -15.45 -39.70 -16.73
N ALA A 114 -16.56 -40.43 -16.88
CA ALA A 114 -16.64 -41.55 -17.82
C ALA A 114 -16.55 -41.08 -19.28
N LEU A 115 -17.24 -40.00 -19.65
CA LEU A 115 -17.17 -39.39 -20.98
C LEU A 115 -15.75 -38.91 -21.32
N LEU A 116 -15.14 -38.16 -20.41
CA LEU A 116 -13.75 -37.66 -20.55
C LEU A 116 -12.75 -38.82 -20.70
N ARG A 117 -12.97 -39.96 -20.03
CA ARG A 117 -12.14 -41.18 -20.17
C ARG A 117 -12.48 -42.05 -21.38
N SER A 118 -13.70 -41.98 -21.91
CA SER A 118 -14.13 -42.78 -23.06
C SER A 118 -13.59 -42.21 -24.37
N LYS A 119 -13.65 -40.88 -24.54
CA LYS A 119 -13.07 -40.19 -25.72
C LYS A 119 -11.53 -40.32 -25.78
N VAL A 120 -10.89 -40.57 -24.63
CA VAL A 120 -9.47 -40.97 -24.51
C VAL A 120 -9.15 -42.29 -25.23
N HIS A 121 -10.14 -43.17 -25.45
CA HIS A 121 -9.98 -44.44 -26.19
C HIS A 121 -10.43 -44.36 -27.65
N ASP A 122 -11.47 -43.57 -27.97
CA ASP A 122 -11.98 -43.43 -29.35
C ASP A 122 -11.18 -42.44 -30.22
N HIS A 123 -10.45 -41.51 -29.62
CA HIS A 123 -9.49 -40.65 -30.33
C HIS A 123 -8.05 -41.14 -30.09
N GLN A 124 -7.72 -42.33 -30.61
CA GLN A 124 -6.39 -42.41 -31.22
C GLN A 124 -6.36 -41.31 -32.29
N CYS A 125 -5.40 -40.39 -32.20
CA CYS A 125 -5.21 -39.25 -33.11
C CYS A 125 -4.88 -39.66 -34.57
N ASN A 126 -5.37 -40.81 -35.02
CA ASN A 126 -4.99 -41.51 -36.23
C ASN A 126 -6.11 -41.61 -37.27
N THR A 127 -7.33 -41.13 -37.00
CA THR A 127 -8.42 -41.23 -37.99
C THR A 127 -8.48 -39.95 -38.83
N PRO A 128 -8.19 -40.02 -40.14
CA PRO A 128 -8.51 -38.93 -41.06
C PRO A 128 -10.02 -38.71 -41.01
N GLU A 129 -10.45 -37.45 -41.05
CA GLU A 129 -11.85 -37.00 -41.15
C GLU A 129 -12.54 -37.58 -42.40
N GLN A 130 -12.81 -38.88 -42.41
CA GLN A 130 -13.75 -39.53 -43.30
C GLN A 130 -15.03 -39.73 -42.51
N GLU A 131 -15.96 -38.78 -42.69
CA GLU A 131 -17.38 -38.90 -42.37
C GLU A 131 -17.66 -39.35 -40.93
N ILE A 132 -17.31 -38.50 -39.95
CA ILE A 132 -18.11 -38.41 -38.72
C ILE A 132 -19.14 -37.33 -39.06
N GLU A 133 -20.41 -37.70 -39.25
CA GLU A 133 -21.48 -36.75 -38.96
C GLU A 133 -21.20 -36.28 -37.54
N GLU A 134 -20.71 -35.05 -37.37
CA GLU A 134 -20.50 -34.43 -36.07
C GLU A 134 -21.83 -34.53 -35.34
N ASP A 135 -21.94 -35.54 -34.48
CA ASP A 135 -23.13 -35.78 -33.68
C ASP A 135 -23.20 -34.61 -32.69
N GLU A 136 -23.98 -33.59 -33.05
CA GLU A 136 -24.12 -32.34 -32.28
C GLU A 136 -24.43 -32.67 -30.81
N GLU A 137 -25.18 -33.75 -30.54
CA GLU A 137 -25.48 -34.26 -29.21
C GLU A 137 -24.22 -34.75 -28.47
N ALA A 138 -23.30 -35.46 -29.14
CA ALA A 138 -22.06 -35.95 -28.55
C ALA A 138 -21.01 -34.84 -28.30
N GLU A 139 -21.05 -33.75 -29.08
CA GLU A 139 -20.23 -32.55 -28.83
C GLU A 139 -20.78 -31.73 -27.66
N GLU A 140 -22.11 -31.60 -27.56
CA GLU A 140 -22.77 -30.95 -26.43
C GLU A 140 -22.49 -31.70 -25.11
N GLU A 141 -22.60 -33.04 -25.09
CA GLU A 141 -22.27 -33.86 -23.92
C GLU A 141 -20.80 -33.71 -23.47
N LEU A 142 -19.86 -33.58 -24.42
CA LEU A 142 -18.45 -33.35 -24.09
C LEU A 142 -18.24 -31.94 -23.53
N SER A 143 -18.87 -30.93 -24.13
CA SER A 143 -18.83 -29.54 -23.63
C SER A 143 -19.37 -29.45 -22.19
N ASP A 144 -20.46 -30.16 -21.91
CA ASP A 144 -21.03 -30.27 -20.57
C ASP A 144 -20.08 -30.96 -19.59
N ALA A 145 -19.45 -32.07 -19.99
CA ALA A 145 -18.45 -32.76 -19.16
C ALA A 145 -17.22 -31.87 -18.87
N LEU A 146 -16.75 -31.09 -19.84
CA LEU A 146 -15.69 -30.10 -19.67
C LEU A 146 -16.13 -28.97 -18.72
N ASN A 147 -17.39 -28.55 -18.80
CA ASN A 147 -17.95 -27.56 -17.89
C ASN A 147 -18.02 -28.09 -16.45
N VAL A 148 -18.45 -29.33 -16.25
CA VAL A 148 -18.42 -30.01 -14.95
C VAL A 148 -17.00 -30.00 -14.37
N ARG A 149 -15.99 -30.39 -15.17
CA ARG A 149 -14.58 -30.35 -14.75
C ARG A 149 -14.13 -28.96 -14.32
N ARG A 150 -14.44 -27.93 -15.11
CA ARG A 150 -14.07 -26.53 -14.82
C ARG A 150 -14.72 -26.03 -13.54
N THR A 151 -16.02 -26.28 -13.37
CA THR A 151 -16.78 -25.82 -12.20
C THR A 151 -16.29 -26.51 -10.92
N VAL A 152 -16.13 -27.84 -10.93
CA VAL A 152 -15.65 -28.59 -9.76
C VAL A 152 -14.24 -28.15 -9.36
N LEU A 153 -13.33 -27.95 -10.32
CA LEU A 153 -11.99 -27.43 -10.03
C LEU A 153 -12.00 -26.00 -9.49
N SER A 154 -12.86 -25.13 -10.04
CA SER A 154 -13.03 -23.77 -9.56
C SER A 154 -13.60 -23.73 -8.14
N GLU A 155 -14.59 -24.56 -7.83
CA GLU A 155 -15.14 -24.72 -6.48
C GLU A 155 -14.08 -25.22 -5.50
N TRP A 156 -13.32 -26.27 -5.86
CA TRP A 156 -12.24 -26.79 -5.03
C TRP A 156 -11.18 -25.72 -4.73
N ARG A 157 -10.75 -24.99 -5.76
CA ARG A 157 -9.81 -23.86 -5.61
C ARG A 157 -10.36 -22.80 -4.66
N ALA A 158 -11.60 -22.38 -4.85
CA ALA A 158 -12.21 -21.34 -4.03
C ALA A 158 -12.35 -21.79 -2.56
N ALA A 159 -12.70 -23.05 -2.32
CA ALA A 159 -12.74 -23.64 -0.99
C ALA A 159 -11.34 -23.69 -0.35
N PHE A 160 -10.30 -24.08 -1.10
CA PHE A 160 -8.91 -24.05 -0.64
C PHE A 160 -8.44 -22.64 -0.26
N ILE A 161 -8.74 -21.63 -1.08
CA ILE A 161 -8.44 -20.22 -0.80
C ILE A 161 -9.18 -19.75 0.45
N SER A 162 -10.46 -20.11 0.58
CA SER A 162 -11.28 -19.79 1.75
C SER A 162 -10.70 -20.39 3.03
N LEU A 163 -10.26 -21.65 3.02
CA LEU A 163 -9.60 -22.28 4.17
C LEU A 163 -8.27 -21.59 4.52
N ALA A 164 -7.45 -21.24 3.52
CA ALA A 164 -6.22 -20.49 3.75
C ALA A 164 -6.49 -19.11 4.39
N ARG A 165 -7.55 -18.41 3.96
CA ARG A 165 -8.01 -17.16 4.57
C ARG A 165 -8.39 -17.35 6.03
N VAL A 166 -9.15 -18.40 6.36
CA VAL A 166 -9.56 -18.67 7.74
C VAL A 166 -8.35 -18.73 8.68
N HIS A 167 -7.29 -19.45 8.28
CA HIS A 167 -6.07 -19.56 9.09
C HIS A 167 -5.28 -18.27 9.15
N GLN A 168 -5.12 -17.56 8.03
CA GLN A 168 -4.43 -16.27 8.00
C GLN A 168 -5.14 -15.21 8.87
N ILE A 169 -6.47 -15.15 8.80
CA ILE A 169 -7.27 -14.22 9.62
C ILE A 169 -7.14 -14.56 11.11
N ALA A 170 -7.05 -15.84 11.45
CA ALA A 170 -6.96 -16.30 12.84
C ALA A 170 -5.54 -16.27 13.42
N GLU A 171 -4.49 -16.19 12.58
CA GLU A 171 -3.09 -16.17 13.00
C GLU A 171 -2.79 -15.11 14.07
N PRO A 172 -3.26 -13.85 13.94
CA PRO A 172 -3.03 -12.83 14.97
C PRO A 172 -3.84 -13.03 16.26
N PHE A 173 -4.82 -13.95 16.26
CA PHE A 173 -5.80 -14.15 17.33
C PHE A 173 -5.78 -15.61 17.82
N PRO A 174 -4.69 -16.07 18.48
CA PRO A 174 -4.48 -17.48 18.78
C PRO A 174 -5.57 -18.12 19.65
N TRP A 175 -6.31 -17.33 20.44
CA TRP A 175 -7.43 -17.81 21.26
C TRP A 175 -8.66 -18.25 20.45
N LEU A 176 -8.75 -17.90 19.16
CA LEU A 176 -9.82 -18.37 18.28
C LEU A 176 -9.60 -19.82 17.82
N LYS A 177 -8.36 -20.31 17.81
CA LYS A 177 -8.01 -21.65 17.29
C LYS A 177 -8.86 -22.79 17.88
N PRO A 178 -9.08 -22.87 19.21
CA PRO A 178 -9.93 -23.93 19.78
C PRO A 178 -11.39 -23.85 19.32
N TRP A 179 -11.95 -22.65 19.22
CA TRP A 179 -13.34 -22.43 18.79
C TRP A 179 -13.54 -22.72 17.30
N MET A 180 -12.55 -22.40 16.46
CA MET A 180 -12.60 -22.65 15.03
C MET A 180 -12.52 -24.14 14.67
N ARG A 181 -11.84 -24.95 15.48
CA ARG A 181 -11.58 -26.37 15.14
C ARG A 181 -12.84 -27.16 14.82
N GLU A 182 -13.90 -26.99 15.61
CA GLU A 182 -15.17 -27.69 15.37
C GLU A 182 -15.92 -27.11 14.16
N ARG A 183 -15.79 -25.81 13.90
CA ARG A 183 -16.41 -25.10 12.77
C ARG A 183 -15.74 -25.39 11.44
N LEU A 184 -14.48 -25.79 11.46
CA LEU A 184 -13.73 -26.16 10.27
C LEU A 184 -14.12 -27.56 9.75
N ILE A 185 -14.70 -28.43 10.58
CA ILE A 185 -15.01 -29.83 10.18
C ILE A 185 -15.89 -29.88 8.92
N PRO A 186 -17.05 -29.21 8.84
CA PRO A 186 -17.90 -29.28 7.63
C PRO A 186 -17.20 -28.75 6.37
N LYS A 187 -16.41 -27.69 6.51
CA LYS A 187 -15.62 -27.13 5.41
C LYS A 187 -14.53 -28.11 4.94
N ILE A 188 -13.83 -28.76 5.87
CA ILE A 188 -12.82 -29.78 5.57
C ILE A 188 -13.49 -30.96 4.84
N ASP A 189 -14.61 -31.48 5.35
CA ASP A 189 -15.36 -32.57 4.73
C ASP A 189 -15.80 -32.20 3.30
N ARG A 190 -16.29 -30.97 3.08
CA ARG A 190 -16.66 -30.48 1.75
C ARG A 190 -15.45 -30.37 0.82
N MET A 191 -14.31 -29.90 1.32
CA MET A 191 -13.07 -29.81 0.55
C MET A 191 -12.54 -31.17 0.13
N GLU A 192 -12.55 -32.16 1.02
CA GLU A 192 -12.14 -33.54 0.71
C GLU A 192 -13.06 -34.14 -0.35
N LYS A 193 -14.38 -33.94 -0.22
CA LYS A 193 -15.35 -34.35 -1.25
C LYS A 193 -15.07 -33.70 -2.61
N LEU A 194 -14.84 -32.38 -2.64
CA LEU A 194 -14.49 -31.66 -3.87
C LEU A 194 -13.17 -32.16 -4.47
N GLN A 195 -12.19 -32.48 -3.62
CA GLN A 195 -10.92 -33.04 -4.06
C GLN A 195 -11.14 -34.41 -4.73
N ASP A 196 -11.97 -35.27 -4.14
CA ASP A 196 -12.27 -36.59 -4.70
C ASP A 196 -13.09 -36.51 -5.99
N GLN A 197 -14.01 -35.55 -6.10
CA GLN A 197 -14.71 -35.25 -7.36
C GLN A 197 -13.75 -34.78 -8.45
N ALA A 198 -12.87 -33.82 -8.11
CA ALA A 198 -11.88 -33.29 -9.04
C ALA A 198 -10.87 -34.37 -9.48
N LYS A 199 -10.42 -35.25 -8.59
CA LYS A 199 -9.56 -36.41 -8.92
C LYS A 199 -10.18 -37.32 -9.98
N GLN A 200 -11.50 -37.50 -9.98
CA GLN A 200 -12.18 -38.33 -10.97
C GLN A 200 -12.13 -37.72 -12.37
N LEU A 201 -12.11 -36.39 -12.48
CA LEU A 201 -12.24 -35.62 -13.72
C LEU A 201 -10.89 -35.30 -14.39
N ILE A 202 -9.77 -35.64 -13.72
CA ILE A 202 -8.41 -35.33 -14.19
C ILE A 202 -7.64 -36.62 -14.44
N ALA A 203 -7.05 -36.74 -15.62
CA ALA A 203 -6.16 -37.84 -15.94
C ALA A 203 -4.72 -37.51 -15.48
N ARG A 204 -4.15 -38.34 -14.60
CA ARG A 204 -2.77 -38.20 -14.10
C ARG A 204 -1.74 -38.17 -15.23
N GLU A 205 -1.98 -38.98 -16.26
CA GLU A 205 -1.20 -39.06 -17.50
C GLU A 205 -1.10 -37.70 -18.19
N SER A 206 -2.22 -36.95 -18.29
CA SER A 206 -2.26 -35.63 -18.92
C SER A 206 -1.43 -34.61 -18.14
N VAL A 207 -1.52 -34.63 -16.81
CA VAL A 207 -0.72 -33.75 -15.94
C VAL A 207 0.78 -34.05 -16.06
N ALA A 208 1.16 -35.33 -16.13
CA ALA A 208 2.54 -35.75 -16.35
C ALA A 208 3.06 -35.37 -17.75
N ALA A 209 2.23 -35.55 -18.78
CA ALA A 209 2.53 -35.15 -20.15
C ALA A 209 2.76 -33.64 -20.27
N ALA A 210 1.90 -32.82 -19.66
CA ALA A 210 2.05 -31.36 -19.62
C ALA A 210 3.35 -30.92 -18.91
N ALA A 211 3.75 -31.63 -17.85
CA ALA A 211 5.04 -31.39 -17.20
C ALA A 211 6.22 -31.71 -18.13
N ALA A 212 6.16 -32.85 -18.83
CA ALA A 212 7.15 -33.22 -19.84
C ALA A 212 7.23 -32.19 -20.98
N VAL A 213 6.09 -31.70 -21.48
CA VAL A 213 6.01 -30.63 -22.49
C VAL A 213 6.70 -29.35 -22.02
N SER A 214 6.55 -28.98 -20.74
CA SER A 214 7.25 -27.81 -20.19
C SER A 214 8.77 -28.00 -20.13
N ALA A 215 9.26 -29.23 -20.04
CA ALA A 215 10.69 -29.56 -20.09
C ALA A 215 11.23 -29.72 -21.53
N MET A 216 10.37 -29.86 -22.55
CA MET A 216 10.81 -30.07 -23.93
C MET A 216 11.63 -28.90 -24.48
N THR A 217 12.72 -29.26 -25.17
CA THR A 217 13.49 -28.33 -26.00
C THR A 217 12.76 -28.04 -27.31
N THR A 218 13.07 -26.91 -27.94
CA THR A 218 12.54 -26.58 -29.27
C THR A 218 12.89 -27.71 -30.27
N PRO A 219 11.91 -28.28 -30.99
CA PRO A 219 12.14 -29.39 -31.91
C PRO A 219 12.84 -28.91 -33.19
N ASP A 220 13.55 -29.81 -33.84
CA ASP A 220 14.11 -29.57 -35.18
C ASP A 220 12.98 -29.44 -36.21
N ILE A 221 13.01 -28.35 -36.98
CA ILE A 221 11.92 -28.02 -37.91
C ILE A 221 12.22 -28.60 -39.30
N PRO A 222 11.32 -29.41 -39.88
CA PRO A 222 11.52 -30.01 -41.20
C PRO A 222 11.25 -28.98 -42.31
N VAL A 223 12.21 -28.08 -42.55
CA VAL A 223 12.10 -26.97 -43.52
C VAL A 223 11.98 -27.43 -44.98
N ASP A 224 12.45 -28.64 -45.29
CA ASP A 224 12.41 -29.24 -46.63
C ASP A 224 11.15 -30.08 -46.88
N ASP A 225 10.20 -30.09 -45.93
CA ASP A 225 8.97 -30.86 -46.07
C ASP A 225 8.09 -30.28 -47.19
N PRO A 226 7.79 -31.06 -48.26
CA PRO A 226 7.01 -30.58 -49.39
C PRO A 226 5.66 -29.98 -48.99
N ALA A 227 5.02 -30.49 -47.93
CA ALA A 227 3.75 -29.96 -47.44
C ALA A 227 3.89 -28.59 -46.76
N LEU A 228 5.04 -28.28 -46.15
CA LEU A 228 5.30 -27.02 -45.44
C LEU A 228 5.93 -25.94 -46.33
N THR A 229 6.57 -26.32 -47.45
CA THR A 229 7.15 -25.35 -48.42
C THR A 229 6.14 -24.34 -48.97
N VAL A 230 4.84 -24.67 -48.92
CA VAL A 230 3.74 -23.77 -49.31
C VAL A 230 3.65 -22.52 -48.42
N LEU A 231 4.21 -22.56 -47.20
CA LEU A 231 4.23 -21.46 -46.24
C LEU A 231 5.25 -20.35 -46.55
N GLY A 232 6.20 -20.57 -47.47
CA GLY A 232 7.17 -19.54 -47.88
C GLY A 232 8.60 -20.07 -48.00
N LYS A 233 9.58 -19.18 -47.76
CA LYS A 233 11.00 -19.55 -47.74
C LYS A 233 11.30 -20.41 -46.50
N PRO A 234 12.42 -21.17 -46.46
CA PRO A 234 12.81 -21.96 -45.29
C PRO A 234 12.81 -21.18 -43.96
N THR A 235 13.15 -19.89 -43.98
CA THR A 235 13.07 -18.99 -42.82
C THR A 235 11.64 -18.75 -42.34
N ASP A 236 10.69 -18.65 -43.27
CA ASP A 236 9.27 -18.43 -42.99
C ASP A 236 8.64 -19.71 -42.42
N VAL A 237 9.00 -20.88 -42.97
CA VAL A 237 8.61 -22.20 -42.44
C VAL A 237 9.11 -22.37 -41.01
N THR A 238 10.40 -22.10 -40.78
CA THR A 238 11.02 -22.15 -39.45
C THR A 238 10.27 -21.27 -38.46
N SER A 239 10.05 -19.99 -38.81
CA SER A 239 9.36 -19.04 -37.93
C SER A 239 7.93 -19.47 -37.61
N GLN A 240 7.18 -19.94 -38.60
CA GLN A 240 5.76 -20.29 -38.43
C GLN A 240 5.58 -21.59 -37.64
N VAL A 241 6.37 -22.63 -37.93
CA VAL A 241 6.33 -23.89 -37.17
C VAL A 241 6.86 -23.69 -35.75
N THR A 242 7.89 -22.86 -35.54
CA THR A 242 8.33 -22.48 -34.18
C THR A 242 7.21 -21.78 -33.42
N SER A 243 6.49 -20.87 -34.09
CA SER A 243 5.36 -20.16 -33.47
C SER A 243 4.21 -21.10 -33.11
N LEU A 244 3.94 -22.12 -33.95
CA LEU A 244 2.97 -23.17 -33.65
C LEU A 244 3.40 -23.98 -32.43
N TRP A 245 4.66 -24.45 -32.41
CA TRP A 245 5.21 -25.19 -31.27
C TRP A 245 5.16 -24.39 -29.97
N ARG A 246 5.56 -23.11 -29.95
CA ARG A 246 5.53 -22.28 -28.74
C ARG A 246 4.12 -22.08 -28.20
N ARG A 247 3.13 -21.89 -29.08
CA ARG A 247 1.74 -21.71 -28.69
C ARG A 247 1.17 -23.00 -28.13
N TRP A 248 1.33 -24.11 -28.87
CA TRP A 248 0.91 -25.43 -28.39
C TRP A 248 1.56 -25.75 -27.04
N ARG A 249 2.89 -25.57 -26.90
CA ARG A 249 3.59 -25.76 -25.64
C ARG A 249 3.01 -24.90 -24.51
N SER A 250 2.79 -23.60 -24.75
CA SER A 250 2.24 -22.69 -23.75
C SER A 250 0.83 -23.08 -23.31
N THR A 251 -0.01 -23.57 -24.25
CA THR A 251 -1.37 -24.02 -23.93
C THR A 251 -1.36 -25.36 -23.17
N VAL A 252 -0.53 -26.31 -23.61
CA VAL A 252 -0.44 -27.63 -22.99
C VAL A 252 0.23 -27.57 -21.62
N GLU A 253 1.28 -26.76 -21.47
CA GLU A 253 1.99 -26.70 -20.19
C GLU A 253 1.06 -26.20 -19.09
N ASP A 254 0.26 -25.16 -19.29
CA ASP A 254 -0.61 -24.63 -18.21
C ASP A 254 -1.98 -25.34 -18.07
N GLY A 255 -2.26 -26.34 -18.92
CA GLY A 255 -3.53 -27.06 -18.97
C GLY A 255 -3.54 -28.43 -18.28
N ILE A 256 -4.74 -29.00 -18.12
CA ILE A 256 -5.02 -30.36 -17.60
C ILE A 256 -5.53 -31.33 -18.67
N GLU A 257 -5.81 -30.81 -19.85
CA GLU A 257 -6.25 -31.54 -21.04
C GLU A 257 -5.10 -32.34 -21.65
N ARG A 258 -5.44 -33.34 -22.45
CA ARG A 258 -4.39 -34.07 -23.18
C ARG A 258 -3.74 -33.17 -24.22
N PRO A 259 -2.43 -33.35 -24.50
CA PRO A 259 -1.77 -32.55 -25.53
C PRO A 259 -2.45 -32.65 -26.91
N CYS A 260 -3.06 -33.79 -27.25
CA CYS A 260 -3.85 -33.98 -28.46
C CYS A 260 -5.12 -33.13 -28.57
N GLU A 261 -5.69 -32.65 -27.47
CA GLU A 261 -6.92 -31.88 -27.46
C GLU A 261 -6.66 -30.40 -27.85
N GLN A 262 -5.38 -29.96 -27.80
CA GLN A 262 -4.96 -28.59 -28.10
C GLN A 262 -4.63 -28.35 -29.59
N THR A 263 -5.59 -28.63 -30.48
CA THR A 263 -5.42 -28.51 -31.95
C THR A 263 -5.81 -27.15 -32.53
N SER A 264 -6.41 -26.27 -31.74
CA SER A 264 -6.94 -24.97 -32.19
C SER A 264 -5.88 -24.08 -32.88
N GLY A 265 -4.61 -24.18 -32.46
CA GLY A 265 -3.49 -23.46 -33.07
C GLY A 265 -3.14 -23.86 -34.51
N ILE A 266 -3.66 -25.00 -35.00
CA ILE A 266 -3.42 -25.47 -36.38
C ILE A 266 -4.14 -24.58 -37.41
N TYR A 267 -5.34 -24.10 -37.08
CA TYR A 267 -6.13 -23.27 -37.99
C TYR A 267 -5.48 -21.90 -38.24
N ASP A 268 -4.72 -21.39 -37.29
CA ASP A 268 -3.92 -20.16 -37.43
C ASP A 268 -2.80 -20.30 -38.48
N LEU A 269 -2.21 -21.50 -38.61
CA LEU A 269 -1.23 -21.80 -39.65
C LEU A 269 -1.87 -21.72 -41.05
N GLY A 270 -3.11 -22.23 -41.18
CA GLY A 270 -3.90 -22.15 -42.41
C GLY A 270 -4.41 -20.73 -42.73
N ASN A 271 -4.79 -19.96 -41.71
CA ASN A 271 -5.33 -18.59 -41.88
C ASN A 271 -4.27 -17.58 -42.35
N ARG A 272 -2.98 -17.83 -42.04
CA ARG A 272 -1.86 -16.99 -42.49
C ARG A 272 -1.48 -17.18 -43.96
N MET A 273 -2.08 -18.15 -44.65
CA MET A 273 -1.92 -18.37 -46.10
C MET A 273 -2.77 -17.36 -46.91
N SER A 274 -2.48 -16.05 -46.79
CA SER A 274 -3.34 -14.94 -47.24
C SER A 274 -3.51 -14.75 -48.77
N SER A 275 -3.17 -15.71 -49.63
CA SER A 275 -3.48 -15.63 -51.08
C SER A 275 -3.43 -16.93 -51.88
N ARG A 276 -3.09 -18.09 -51.28
CA ARG A 276 -2.92 -19.35 -52.01
C ARG A 276 -3.70 -20.48 -51.32
N ARG A 277 -4.95 -20.71 -51.75
CA ARG A 277 -5.80 -21.79 -51.23
C ARG A 277 -5.30 -23.21 -51.59
N LYS A 278 -4.42 -23.35 -52.59
CA LYS A 278 -3.85 -24.65 -52.99
C LYS A 278 -2.77 -25.09 -52.00
N GLY A 279 -2.97 -26.23 -51.33
CA GLY A 279 -2.03 -26.81 -50.37
C GLY A 279 -2.38 -26.59 -48.90
N ARG A 280 -3.47 -25.88 -48.58
CA ARG A 280 -3.94 -25.67 -47.20
C ARG A 280 -4.16 -27.00 -46.47
N ASP A 281 -4.88 -27.94 -47.09
CA ASP A 281 -5.20 -29.22 -46.45
C ASP A 281 -3.94 -30.07 -46.19
N GLN A 282 -2.93 -29.96 -47.06
CA GLN A 282 -1.63 -30.62 -46.89
C GLN A 282 -0.84 -30.02 -45.72
N VAL A 283 -0.84 -28.68 -45.59
CA VAL A 283 -0.24 -27.97 -44.46
C VAL A 283 -0.94 -28.34 -43.14
N LEU A 284 -2.28 -28.36 -43.12
CA LEU A 284 -3.06 -28.71 -41.92
C LEU A 284 -2.84 -30.18 -41.53
N ALA A 285 -2.86 -31.10 -42.49
CA ALA A 285 -2.56 -32.51 -42.24
C ALA A 285 -1.13 -32.71 -41.70
N ARG A 286 -0.14 -31.96 -42.24
CA ARG A 286 1.23 -32.04 -41.72
C ARG A 286 1.39 -31.42 -40.34
N ALA A 287 0.70 -30.30 -40.08
CA ALA A 287 0.68 -29.69 -38.75
C ALA A 287 0.06 -30.62 -37.69
N ARG A 288 -1.03 -31.34 -38.03
CA ARG A 288 -1.60 -32.39 -37.16
C ARG A 288 -0.58 -33.48 -36.86
N LYS A 289 0.12 -33.97 -37.89
CA LYS A 289 1.18 -34.97 -37.71
C LYS A 289 2.31 -34.47 -36.81
N LEU A 290 2.75 -33.22 -36.96
CA LEU A 290 3.78 -32.64 -36.08
C LEU A 290 3.34 -32.57 -34.62
N LEU A 291 2.07 -32.23 -34.36
CA LEU A 291 1.54 -32.23 -32.99
C LEU A 291 1.51 -33.64 -32.39
N ILE A 292 1.11 -34.65 -33.17
CA ILE A 292 1.15 -36.06 -32.76
C ILE A 292 2.60 -36.47 -32.44
N ASP A 293 3.56 -36.15 -33.32
CA ASP A 293 4.98 -36.45 -33.11
C ASP A 293 5.51 -35.80 -31.81
N TRP A 294 5.08 -34.55 -31.50
CA TRP A 294 5.48 -33.86 -30.27
C TRP A 294 4.80 -34.44 -29.02
N GLU A 295 3.54 -34.84 -29.12
CA GLU A 295 2.80 -35.49 -28.05
C GLU A 295 3.38 -36.87 -27.73
N GLU A 296 3.64 -37.71 -28.73
CA GLU A 296 4.26 -39.03 -28.52
C GLU A 296 5.61 -38.88 -27.80
N SER A 297 6.40 -37.86 -28.17
CA SER A 297 7.64 -37.53 -27.47
C SER A 297 7.41 -37.12 -26.01
N ALA A 298 6.40 -36.30 -25.73
CA ALA A 298 6.05 -35.90 -24.37
C ALA A 298 5.55 -37.08 -23.52
N LEU A 299 4.67 -37.92 -24.07
CA LEU A 299 4.14 -39.11 -23.41
C LEU A 299 5.26 -40.13 -23.12
N HIS A 300 6.17 -40.33 -24.07
CA HIS A 300 7.33 -41.18 -23.86
C HIS A 300 8.25 -40.65 -22.75
N GLN A 301 8.48 -39.33 -22.68
CA GLN A 301 9.27 -38.71 -21.61
C GLN A 301 8.56 -38.83 -20.25
N ALA A 302 7.25 -38.64 -20.21
CA ALA A 302 6.45 -38.81 -19.00
C ALA A 302 6.50 -40.27 -18.49
N ALA A 303 6.26 -41.25 -19.36
CA ALA A 303 6.26 -42.67 -19.02
C ALA A 303 7.64 -43.19 -18.59
N ALA A 304 8.72 -42.71 -19.22
CA ALA A 304 10.08 -43.09 -18.85
C ALA A 304 10.48 -42.63 -17.42
N SER A 305 9.78 -41.62 -16.89
CA SER A 305 10.10 -40.98 -15.61
C SER A 305 9.19 -41.42 -14.46
N GLU A 306 8.17 -42.25 -14.71
CA GLU A 306 7.31 -42.83 -13.65
C GLU A 306 8.08 -43.74 -12.68
N ALA A 307 9.31 -44.13 -12.99
CA ALA A 307 10.15 -44.95 -12.13
C ALA A 307 10.71 -44.21 -10.90
N GLY A 308 10.66 -42.87 -10.87
CA GLY A 308 11.13 -42.03 -9.77
C GLY A 308 10.03 -41.12 -9.21
N GLU A 309 9.43 -41.48 -8.08
CA GLU A 309 8.48 -40.62 -7.36
C GLU A 309 9.20 -39.74 -6.32
N ARG A 310 8.79 -38.46 -6.22
CA ARG A 310 9.24 -37.53 -5.18
C ARG A 310 8.05 -37.11 -4.31
N VAL A 311 8.32 -36.85 -3.04
CA VAL A 311 7.32 -36.35 -2.08
C VAL A 311 7.63 -34.89 -1.76
N LEU A 312 6.67 -34.03 -2.09
CA LEU A 312 6.76 -32.58 -1.87
C LEU A 312 5.67 -32.13 -0.90
N VAL A 313 5.96 -31.05 -0.16
CA VAL A 313 4.98 -30.33 0.65
C VAL A 313 4.70 -29.00 -0.02
N ALA A 314 3.46 -28.78 -0.44
CA ALA A 314 2.98 -27.51 -0.96
C ALA A 314 2.42 -26.69 0.21
N ARG A 315 2.90 -25.46 0.39
CA ARG A 315 2.43 -24.52 1.41
C ARG A 315 1.97 -23.22 0.76
N VAL A 316 0.88 -22.66 1.29
CA VAL A 316 0.46 -21.30 0.94
C VAL A 316 1.42 -20.30 1.58
N PRO A 317 2.14 -19.46 0.81
CA PRO A 317 3.03 -18.47 1.40
C PRO A 317 2.25 -17.45 2.23
N GLN A 318 2.89 -16.93 3.29
CA GLN A 318 2.36 -15.77 4.01
C GLN A 318 2.19 -14.60 3.03
N GLY A 319 0.94 -14.12 2.87
CA GLY A 319 0.60 -13.00 1.97
C GLY A 319 0.07 -13.37 0.57
N ALA A 320 0.00 -14.66 0.20
CA ALA A 320 -0.52 -15.10 -1.11
C ALA A 320 -2.06 -14.93 -1.28
N VAL A 321 -2.74 -14.65 -0.17
CA VAL A 321 -4.16 -14.42 -0.09
C VAL A 321 -4.44 -12.91 -0.03
N PRO A 322 -5.35 -12.38 -0.85
CA PRO A 322 -5.53 -10.98 -1.07
C PRO A 322 -6.35 -10.41 0.07
N ARG A 323 -6.02 -9.15 0.26
CA ARG A 323 -6.60 -8.26 1.24
C ARG A 323 -8.04 -7.96 0.87
N ARG A 324 -8.80 -7.55 1.89
CA ARG A 324 -10.16 -7.02 1.72
C ARG A 324 -10.15 -5.90 0.65
N GLY A 325 -10.85 -6.11 -0.47
CA GLY A 325 -10.96 -5.14 -1.58
C GLY A 325 -9.94 -5.29 -2.72
N ALA A 326 -8.97 -6.20 -2.64
CA ALA A 326 -8.14 -6.57 -3.80
C ALA A 326 -8.92 -7.54 -4.70
N GLN A 327 -8.97 -7.24 -6.01
CA GLN A 327 -9.84 -7.97 -6.96
C GLN A 327 -9.35 -9.39 -7.32
N LYS A 328 -8.08 -9.74 -7.07
CA LYS A 328 -7.50 -11.05 -7.41
C LYS A 328 -6.42 -11.48 -6.41
N THR A 329 -6.47 -12.75 -6.00
CA THR A 329 -5.50 -13.46 -5.14
C THR A 329 -4.26 -13.89 -5.96
N ASP A 330 -3.09 -14.08 -5.35
CA ASP A 330 -2.00 -14.81 -6.05
C ASP A 330 -2.42 -16.27 -6.25
N LEU A 331 -3.20 -16.82 -5.33
CA LEU A 331 -3.84 -18.13 -5.50
C LEU A 331 -4.87 -18.20 -6.66
N ASP A 332 -5.34 -17.07 -7.22
CA ASP A 332 -6.26 -16.92 -8.37
C ASP A 332 -5.47 -16.96 -9.68
N ARG A 333 -4.14 -16.96 -9.57
CA ARG A 333 -3.19 -17.09 -10.68
C ARG A 333 -2.58 -18.49 -10.80
N LEU A 334 -2.86 -19.41 -9.87
CA LEU A 334 -2.56 -20.85 -10.06
C LEU A 334 -3.14 -21.32 -11.40
N THR A 335 -2.31 -22.00 -12.18
CA THR A 335 -2.70 -22.55 -13.48
C THR A 335 -3.60 -23.77 -13.30
N GLU A 336 -4.35 -24.13 -14.34
CA GLU A 336 -5.16 -25.36 -14.29
C GLU A 336 -4.27 -26.58 -14.06
N TRP A 337 -3.10 -26.63 -14.72
CA TRP A 337 -2.11 -27.69 -14.53
C TRP A 337 -1.71 -27.86 -13.07
N GLU A 338 -1.40 -26.76 -12.37
CA GLU A 338 -0.97 -26.81 -10.98
C GLU A 338 -2.10 -27.30 -10.05
N LEU A 339 -3.34 -26.82 -10.25
CA LEU A 339 -4.51 -27.35 -9.54
C LEU A 339 -4.70 -28.84 -9.81
N GLY A 340 -4.54 -29.26 -11.07
CA GLY A 340 -4.62 -30.66 -11.47
C GLY A 340 -3.56 -31.53 -10.81
N ALA A 341 -2.32 -31.03 -10.70
CA ALA A 341 -1.24 -31.72 -9.99
C ALA A 341 -1.54 -31.88 -8.50
N LEU A 342 -1.95 -30.80 -7.83
CA LEU A 342 -2.31 -30.82 -6.41
C LEU A 342 -3.45 -31.79 -6.12
N VAL A 343 -4.54 -31.71 -6.87
CA VAL A 343 -5.71 -32.59 -6.69
C VAL A 343 -5.35 -34.06 -6.94
N SER A 344 -4.66 -34.34 -8.05
CA SER A 344 -4.45 -35.71 -8.54
C SER A 344 -3.40 -36.49 -7.76
N TYR A 345 -2.40 -35.80 -7.20
CA TYR A 345 -1.23 -36.40 -6.56
C TYR A 345 -1.15 -36.15 -5.04
N SER A 346 -2.14 -35.48 -4.44
CA SER A 346 -2.25 -35.37 -2.98
C SER A 346 -2.41 -36.74 -2.33
N ILE A 347 -1.55 -37.05 -1.36
CA ILE A 347 -1.58 -38.29 -0.57
C ILE A 347 -1.91 -38.05 0.91
N ALA A 348 -1.63 -36.84 1.41
CA ALA A 348 -2.05 -36.41 2.74
C ALA A 348 -2.30 -34.90 2.69
N THR A 349 -3.27 -34.46 3.46
CA THR A 349 -3.68 -33.07 3.54
C THR A 349 -3.70 -32.67 5.01
N ASP A 350 -2.98 -31.61 5.35
CA ASP A 350 -3.17 -30.93 6.62
C ASP A 350 -4.01 -29.69 6.36
N TRP A 351 -5.27 -29.76 6.78
CA TRP A 351 -6.19 -28.63 6.68
C TRP A 351 -6.16 -27.75 7.93
N VAL A 352 -5.47 -28.17 8.99
CA VAL A 352 -5.22 -27.37 10.20
C VAL A 352 -4.09 -26.37 9.97
N GLU A 353 -3.09 -26.74 9.17
CA GLU A 353 -2.13 -25.81 8.57
C GLU A 353 -2.15 -26.04 7.07
N PRO A 354 -2.78 -25.15 6.26
CA PRO A 354 -3.21 -25.43 4.88
C PRO A 354 -2.04 -25.84 3.99
N SER A 355 -1.77 -27.14 3.98
CA SER A 355 -0.62 -27.74 3.34
C SER A 355 -0.99 -29.10 2.75
N LEU A 356 -0.41 -29.37 1.58
CA LEU A 356 -0.70 -30.56 0.80
C LEU A 356 0.59 -31.35 0.64
N VAL A 357 0.56 -32.61 1.05
CA VAL A 357 1.64 -33.56 0.75
C VAL A 357 1.29 -34.24 -0.56
N VAL A 358 2.09 -33.98 -1.59
CA VAL A 358 1.91 -34.54 -2.92
C VAL A 358 3.02 -35.54 -3.23
N ARG A 359 2.64 -36.69 -3.79
CA ARG A 359 3.58 -37.68 -4.32
C ARG A 359 3.48 -37.70 -5.82
N VAL A 360 4.51 -37.18 -6.48
CA VAL A 360 4.49 -36.85 -7.91
C VAL A 360 5.65 -37.53 -8.65
N PRO A 361 5.48 -37.88 -9.93
CA PRO A 361 6.59 -38.29 -10.80
C PRO A 361 7.64 -37.19 -10.95
N GLU A 362 8.89 -37.56 -11.25
CA GLU A 362 10.03 -36.63 -11.40
C GLU A 362 9.77 -35.40 -12.29
N PRO A 363 9.15 -35.50 -13.49
CA PRO A 363 8.89 -34.34 -14.34
C PRO A 363 7.92 -33.33 -13.72
N VAL A 364 6.93 -33.84 -12.96
CA VAL A 364 5.98 -33.00 -12.23
C VAL A 364 6.69 -32.34 -11.05
N ALA A 365 7.54 -33.08 -10.33
CA ALA A 365 8.31 -32.54 -9.21
C ALA A 365 9.24 -31.40 -9.64
N ASP A 366 10.01 -31.59 -10.72
CA ASP A 366 10.95 -30.60 -11.25
C ASP A 366 10.23 -29.32 -11.67
N ARG A 367 9.03 -29.46 -12.25
CA ARG A 367 8.22 -28.30 -12.62
C ARG A 367 7.70 -27.55 -11.39
N LEU A 368 7.18 -28.24 -10.38
CA LEU A 368 6.71 -27.61 -9.13
C LEU A 368 7.86 -26.89 -8.41
N LEU A 369 9.07 -27.46 -8.44
CA LEU A 369 10.27 -26.90 -7.82
C LEU A 369 10.97 -25.80 -8.66
N SER A 370 10.52 -25.54 -9.90
CA SER A 370 11.18 -24.59 -10.81
C SER A 370 11.09 -23.11 -10.41
N GLY A 371 10.43 -22.79 -9.29
CA GLY A 371 10.23 -21.42 -8.80
C GLY A 371 9.25 -20.59 -9.63
N ARG A 372 8.52 -21.22 -10.56
CA ARG A 372 7.45 -20.59 -11.36
C ARG A 372 6.09 -20.58 -10.66
N SER A 373 5.95 -21.35 -9.59
CA SER A 373 4.72 -21.41 -8.81
C SER A 373 4.64 -20.28 -7.77
N LEU A 374 3.41 -19.93 -7.42
CA LEU A 374 3.06 -19.03 -6.33
C LEU A 374 2.91 -19.75 -4.98
N LEU A 375 2.97 -21.09 -4.95
CA LEU A 375 3.05 -21.89 -3.73
C LEU A 375 4.51 -22.20 -3.40
N ASP A 376 4.79 -22.35 -2.12
CA ASP A 376 6.11 -22.79 -1.64
C ASP A 376 6.16 -24.32 -1.64
N TYR A 377 7.06 -24.89 -2.43
CA TYR A 377 7.28 -26.34 -2.52
C TYR A 377 8.62 -26.72 -1.91
N GLY A 378 8.57 -27.59 -0.88
CA GLY A 378 9.76 -28.16 -0.27
C GLY A 378 9.80 -29.68 -0.39
N GLU A 379 10.99 -30.27 -0.54
CA GLU A 379 11.17 -31.72 -0.44
C GLU A 379 10.99 -32.20 1.01
N GLN A 380 10.23 -33.28 1.19
CA GLN A 380 10.08 -33.91 2.49
C GLN A 380 11.24 -34.91 2.72
N SER A 381 12.33 -34.47 3.34
CA SER A 381 13.32 -35.42 3.90
C SER A 381 12.67 -36.24 5.02
N THR A 382 12.80 -37.55 4.95
CA THR A 382 12.08 -38.57 5.74
C THR A 382 12.03 -38.36 7.26
N VAL A 383 10.87 -38.73 7.83
CA VAL A 383 10.46 -38.86 9.25
C VAL A 383 10.20 -37.54 9.99
N PRO A 384 8.97 -37.29 10.51
CA PRO A 384 8.75 -36.26 11.51
C PRO A 384 9.42 -36.72 12.80
N SER A 385 10.69 -36.34 12.96
CA SER A 385 11.34 -36.41 14.25
C SER A 385 10.65 -35.37 15.12
N GLN A 386 9.79 -35.83 16.03
CA GLN A 386 9.55 -35.12 17.28
C GLN A 386 10.92 -34.85 17.89
N SER A 387 11.50 -33.68 17.65
CA SER A 387 12.71 -33.25 18.34
C SER A 387 12.78 -31.73 18.36
N ALA A 388 12.65 -31.27 19.60
CA ALA A 388 13.30 -30.10 20.16
C ALA A 388 12.87 -28.76 19.55
N VAL A 389 11.72 -28.31 20.04
CA VAL A 389 11.61 -26.96 20.61
C VAL A 389 12.92 -26.64 21.35
N GLU A 390 13.72 -25.72 20.84
CA GLU A 390 14.65 -24.95 21.68
C GLU A 390 13.79 -24.13 22.65
N PRO A 391 13.81 -24.43 23.95
CA PRO A 391 13.00 -23.72 24.91
C PRO A 391 13.80 -22.51 25.41
N GLU A 392 13.97 -21.47 24.60
CA GLU A 392 14.57 -20.23 25.11
C GLU A 392 14.15 -18.92 24.40
N ARG A 393 13.01 -18.92 23.69
CA ARG A 393 12.26 -17.68 23.33
C ARG A 393 10.73 -17.82 23.41
N LEU A 394 10.25 -18.75 24.22
CA LEU A 394 8.82 -19.07 24.37
C LEU A 394 8.02 -18.07 25.24
N SER A 395 8.54 -16.88 25.51
CA SER A 395 7.82 -15.85 26.29
C SER A 395 7.19 -14.75 25.43
N ASP A 396 7.68 -14.53 24.21
CA ASP A 396 7.26 -13.38 23.39
C ASP A 396 6.18 -13.74 22.35
N LEU A 397 6.00 -15.03 22.02
CA LEU A 397 4.99 -15.54 21.07
C LEU A 397 3.63 -15.86 21.72
N GLU A 398 3.48 -15.78 23.04
CA GLU A 398 2.21 -16.06 23.73
C GLU A 398 1.16 -14.96 23.56
N TYR A 399 1.52 -13.80 23.01
CA TYR A 399 0.65 -12.66 23.00
C TYR A 399 0.41 -12.11 21.58
N GLY A 400 -0.58 -12.67 20.89
CA GLY A 400 -1.12 -12.10 19.65
C GLY A 400 -1.65 -10.66 19.82
N LEU A 401 -2.43 -10.19 18.85
CA LEU A 401 -3.03 -8.85 18.85
C LEU A 401 -4.07 -8.71 19.96
N GLY A 402 -3.61 -8.38 21.16
CA GLY A 402 -4.44 -8.11 22.33
C GLY A 402 -4.43 -6.63 22.73
N PRO A 403 -5.19 -6.27 23.78
CA PRO A 403 -5.19 -4.92 24.32
C PRO A 403 -3.78 -4.45 24.68
N GLY A 404 -3.50 -3.19 24.38
CA GLY A 404 -2.25 -2.51 24.69
C GLY A 404 -1.11 -2.75 23.71
N VAL A 405 -1.30 -3.56 22.66
CA VAL A 405 -0.38 -3.57 21.52
C VAL A 405 -0.40 -2.22 20.80
N PHE A 406 -1.59 -1.63 20.66
CA PHE A 406 -1.78 -0.30 20.08
C PHE A 406 -2.29 0.69 21.14
N ASP A 407 -2.88 1.80 20.72
CA ASP A 407 -3.22 2.92 21.61
C ASP A 407 -4.51 2.72 22.44
N ASP A 408 -5.06 1.50 22.47
CA ASP A 408 -6.34 1.13 23.07
C ASP A 408 -6.33 0.97 24.60
N THR A 409 -5.17 1.09 25.22
CA THR A 409 -5.00 1.10 26.68
C THR A 409 -4.22 2.34 27.13
N PRO A 410 -4.33 2.73 28.43
CA PRO A 410 -3.49 3.78 28.99
C PRO A 410 -2.01 3.53 28.69
N VAL A 411 -1.24 4.59 28.43
CA VAL A 411 0.17 4.50 27.99
C VAL A 411 1.02 3.58 28.88
N HIS A 412 0.79 3.60 30.20
CA HIS A 412 1.53 2.77 31.17
C HIS A 412 1.23 1.27 31.09
N ALA A 413 0.17 0.87 30.40
CA ALA A 413 -0.27 -0.51 30.21
C ALA A 413 0.05 -1.05 28.81
N ARG A 414 0.79 -0.29 27.99
CA ARG A 414 1.10 -0.67 26.61
C ARG A 414 2.23 -1.68 26.52
N ARG A 415 2.14 -2.52 25.50
CA ARG A 415 3.03 -3.63 25.19
C ARG A 415 3.99 -3.23 24.07
N LEU A 416 5.17 -3.86 24.06
CA LEU A 416 6.15 -3.65 23.00
C LEU A 416 5.61 -4.11 21.65
N LEU A 417 5.91 -3.35 20.61
CA LEU A 417 5.59 -3.69 19.23
C LEU A 417 6.53 -4.76 18.70
N THR A 418 5.99 -5.65 17.88
CA THR A 418 6.74 -6.62 17.08
C THR A 418 6.54 -6.28 15.60
N LEU A 419 7.35 -6.87 14.73
CA LEU A 419 7.18 -6.73 13.28
C LEU A 419 5.79 -7.22 12.82
N GLU A 420 5.31 -8.32 13.41
CA GLU A 420 3.99 -8.89 13.12
C GLU A 420 2.86 -7.93 13.49
N HIS A 421 2.95 -7.24 14.64
CA HIS A 421 1.98 -6.22 15.01
C HIS A 421 1.90 -5.10 13.97
N VAL A 422 3.05 -4.59 13.52
CA VAL A 422 3.09 -3.50 12.53
C VAL A 422 2.54 -3.94 11.17
N ARG A 423 2.81 -5.18 10.75
CA ARG A 423 2.25 -5.76 9.53
C ARG A 423 0.74 -5.91 9.61
N ALA A 424 0.20 -6.42 10.71
CA ALA A 424 -1.24 -6.52 10.90
C ALA A 424 -1.93 -5.15 10.94
N LEU A 425 -1.28 -4.14 11.53
CA LEU A 425 -1.77 -2.77 11.51
C LEU A 425 -1.79 -2.22 10.07
N ARG A 426 -0.72 -2.43 9.29
CA ARG A 426 -0.65 -2.02 7.88
C ARG A 426 -1.78 -2.63 7.05
N GLU A 427 -2.11 -3.89 7.30
CA GLU A 427 -3.11 -4.65 6.54
C GLU A 427 -4.56 -4.17 6.75
N THR A 428 -4.84 -3.53 7.88
CA THR A 428 -6.19 -3.11 8.28
C THR A 428 -6.46 -1.63 8.01
N LEU A 429 -5.42 -0.81 7.94
CA LEU A 429 -5.57 0.63 7.76
C LEU A 429 -5.94 1.01 6.33
N HIS A 430 -6.84 1.99 6.23
CA HIS A 430 -7.19 2.62 4.96
C HIS A 430 -6.05 3.54 4.44
N ASP A 431 -5.20 4.04 5.34
CA ASP A 431 -4.00 4.81 5.03
C ASP A 431 -2.77 4.06 5.61
N PRO A 432 -2.13 3.21 4.80
CA PRO A 432 -1.07 2.31 5.29
C PRO A 432 0.24 3.03 5.64
N GLU A 433 0.36 4.33 5.34
CA GLU A 433 1.56 5.13 5.65
C GLU A 433 1.27 6.27 6.65
N GLN A 434 0.16 6.17 7.40
CA GLN A 434 -0.16 7.09 8.48
C GLN A 434 1.02 7.24 9.46
N MET A 435 1.19 8.44 10.01
CA MET A 435 2.18 8.73 11.04
C MET A 435 1.70 8.32 12.44
N TYR A 436 2.68 7.89 13.24
CA TYR A 436 2.50 7.50 14.64
C TYR A 436 3.47 8.26 15.53
N ILE A 437 2.93 8.80 16.62
CA ILE A 437 3.72 9.14 17.79
C ILE A 437 4.13 7.82 18.44
N VAL A 438 5.42 7.60 18.60
CA VAL A 438 5.99 6.40 19.22
C VAL A 438 6.89 6.79 20.38
N PHE A 439 7.07 5.87 21.32
CA PHE A 439 8.01 6.03 22.41
C PHE A 439 8.94 4.82 22.50
N SER A 440 10.24 5.07 22.58
CA SER A 440 11.24 4.06 22.92
C SER A 440 12.14 4.58 24.04
N ARG A 441 12.79 3.66 24.76
CA ARG A 441 13.77 4.03 25.79
C ARG A 441 14.99 4.73 25.20
N GLU A 442 15.38 4.37 23.98
CA GLU A 442 16.61 4.84 23.33
C GLU A 442 16.43 6.20 22.66
N SER A 443 15.31 6.38 21.94
CA SER A 443 15.03 7.58 21.15
C SER A 443 14.07 8.56 21.83
N GLY A 444 13.41 8.15 22.91
CA GLY A 444 12.38 8.97 23.55
C GLY A 444 11.10 9.04 22.70
N LEU A 445 10.45 10.21 22.68
CA LEU A 445 9.22 10.45 21.93
C LEU A 445 9.54 10.90 20.50
N GLU A 446 9.01 10.19 19.51
CA GLU A 446 9.23 10.48 18.09
C GLU A 446 7.93 10.39 17.29
N VAL A 447 7.92 10.98 16.10
CA VAL A 447 6.86 10.80 15.10
C VAL A 447 7.47 10.12 13.88
N VAL A 448 6.95 8.95 13.52
CA VAL A 448 7.46 8.13 12.41
C VAL A 448 6.32 7.62 11.53
N PRO A 449 6.51 7.47 10.21
CA PRO A 449 5.56 6.77 9.35
C PRO A 449 5.59 5.25 9.63
N LEU A 450 4.51 4.55 9.28
CA LEU A 450 4.37 3.11 9.55
C LEU A 450 5.47 2.26 8.87
N SER A 451 5.91 2.63 7.67
CA SER A 451 7.05 1.97 6.98
C SER A 451 8.36 2.03 7.74
N VAL A 452 8.69 3.19 8.33
CA VAL A 452 9.89 3.33 9.15
C VAL A 452 9.77 2.51 10.43
N LEU A 453 8.57 2.46 11.02
CA LEU A 453 8.32 1.61 12.19
C LEU A 453 8.48 0.12 11.86
N GLU A 454 8.02 -0.31 10.68
CA GLU A 454 8.19 -1.69 10.21
C GLU A 454 9.67 -2.06 10.01
N GLU A 455 10.45 -1.20 9.33
CA GLU A 455 11.90 -1.36 9.14
C GLU A 455 12.63 -1.48 10.48
N ARG A 456 12.28 -0.60 11.43
CA ARG A 456 12.84 -0.58 12.78
C ARG A 456 12.49 -1.84 13.57
N CYS A 457 11.23 -2.27 13.57
CA CYS A 457 10.81 -3.51 14.23
C CYS A 457 11.51 -4.73 13.62
N GLY A 458 11.68 -4.77 12.30
CA GLY A 458 12.46 -5.82 11.61
C GLY A 458 13.94 -5.82 11.99
N SER A 459 14.46 -4.68 12.44
CA SER A 459 15.83 -4.51 12.95
C SER A 459 15.95 -4.68 14.48
N GLY A 460 14.87 -5.09 15.16
CA GLY A 460 14.85 -5.34 16.61
C GLY A 460 14.53 -4.13 17.49
N TRP A 461 13.94 -3.06 16.95
CA TRP A 461 13.52 -1.90 17.74
C TRP A 461 12.50 -2.26 18.83
N GLN A 462 12.65 -1.65 20.01
CA GLN A 462 11.80 -1.89 21.17
C GLN A 462 11.10 -0.60 21.61
N GLY A 463 9.82 -0.49 21.31
CA GLY A 463 9.00 0.63 21.75
C GLY A 463 7.51 0.40 21.57
N VAL A 464 6.73 1.44 21.86
CA VAL A 464 5.26 1.40 21.86
C VAL A 464 4.69 2.52 20.98
N ILE A 465 3.52 2.29 20.40
CA ILE A 465 2.73 3.37 19.78
C ILE A 465 2.07 4.19 20.90
N VAL A 466 2.24 5.51 20.82
CA VAL A 466 1.60 6.49 21.70
C VAL A 466 0.22 6.90 21.16
N ALA A 467 0.17 7.26 19.89
CA ALA A 467 -1.05 7.67 19.18
C ALA A 467 -0.75 7.73 17.67
N GLY A 468 -1.72 7.42 16.83
CA GLY A 468 -1.69 7.72 15.40
C GLY A 468 -2.22 9.12 15.09
N ALA A 469 -2.08 9.57 13.84
CA ALA A 469 -2.67 10.81 13.36
C ALA A 469 -4.18 10.87 13.66
N SER A 470 -4.90 9.78 13.40
CA SER A 470 -6.34 9.64 13.63
C SER A 470 -6.78 9.76 15.10
N ASP A 471 -5.86 9.71 16.06
CA ASP A 471 -6.15 9.85 17.49
C ASP A 471 -6.13 11.30 17.99
N LEU A 472 -5.68 12.24 17.15
CA LEU A 472 -5.65 13.64 17.52
C LEU A 472 -7.09 14.19 17.67
N PRO A 473 -7.42 14.80 18.83
CA PRO A 473 -8.80 15.18 19.12
C PRO A 473 -9.25 16.37 18.27
N ASP A 474 -10.50 16.34 17.83
CA ASP A 474 -11.12 17.37 16.98
C ASP A 474 -11.05 18.79 17.58
N VAL A 475 -10.92 18.92 18.92
CA VAL A 475 -10.74 20.21 19.60
C VAL A 475 -9.47 20.95 19.17
N LEU A 476 -8.45 20.23 18.69
CA LEU A 476 -7.23 20.82 18.12
C LEU A 476 -7.46 21.39 16.71
N PHE A 477 -8.57 21.00 16.06
CA PHE A 477 -8.90 21.33 14.69
C PHE A 477 -10.22 22.10 14.67
N PRO A 478 -10.22 23.41 15.01
CA PRO A 478 -11.44 24.20 15.06
C PRO A 478 -12.24 24.09 13.76
N ALA A 479 -13.57 24.08 13.91
CA ALA A 479 -14.50 23.96 12.79
C ALA A 479 -14.23 25.06 11.76
N LEU A 480 -14.17 24.65 10.49
CA LEU A 480 -13.87 25.55 9.38
C LEU A 480 -14.89 26.70 9.34
N LYS A 481 -14.39 27.93 9.27
CA LYS A 481 -15.23 29.03 8.78
C LYS A 481 -15.45 28.75 7.30
N SER A 482 -16.72 28.57 6.90
CA SER A 482 -17.10 28.46 5.50
C SER A 482 -16.77 29.77 4.78
N THR A 483 -15.57 29.88 4.22
CA THR A 483 -15.29 30.88 3.20
C THR A 483 -16.04 30.42 1.95
N SER A 484 -17.05 31.17 1.56
CA SER A 484 -17.73 31.02 0.28
C SER A 484 -16.68 31.16 -0.81
N VAL A 485 -16.34 30.05 -1.46
CA VAL A 485 -15.50 30.05 -2.66
C VAL A 485 -16.34 30.73 -3.74
N ASP A 486 -15.95 31.94 -4.16
CA ASP A 486 -16.45 32.53 -5.38
C ASP A 486 -16.05 31.62 -6.54
N GLU A 487 -17.03 30.95 -7.13
CA GLU A 487 -16.90 30.18 -8.36
C GLU A 487 -16.51 31.15 -9.51
N GLY A 488 -15.22 31.39 -9.72
CA GLY A 488 -14.84 32.38 -10.74
C GLY A 488 -13.36 32.62 -11.06
N THR A 489 -12.40 31.84 -10.56
CA THR A 489 -10.99 31.99 -10.98
C THR A 489 -10.43 30.68 -11.55
N THR A 490 -10.72 30.46 -12.83
CA THR A 490 -9.92 29.58 -13.69
C THR A 490 -8.62 30.27 -14.04
N GLU A 491 -7.60 30.14 -13.20
CA GLU A 491 -6.19 30.27 -13.61
C GLU A 491 -5.31 29.61 -12.54
N ALA A 492 -4.52 28.62 -12.94
CA ALA A 492 -3.72 27.76 -12.08
C ALA A 492 -2.50 28.46 -11.44
N ASP A 493 -2.47 29.79 -11.36
CA ASP A 493 -1.25 30.58 -11.16
C ASP A 493 -1.18 31.46 -9.90
N SER A 494 -2.13 31.36 -8.95
CA SER A 494 -1.88 31.90 -7.60
C SER A 494 -2.52 31.04 -6.51
N ARG A 495 -1.86 29.91 -6.20
CA ARG A 495 -2.19 29.03 -5.06
C ARG A 495 -1.98 29.67 -3.68
N TRP A 496 -1.43 30.88 -3.64
CA TRP A 496 -1.02 31.58 -2.42
C TRP A 496 -1.62 32.98 -2.42
N SER A 497 -1.80 33.54 -1.22
CA SER A 497 -2.11 34.96 -1.06
C SER A 497 -1.11 35.81 -1.87
N ALA A 498 -1.58 36.88 -2.50
CA ALA A 498 -0.73 37.70 -3.35
C ALA A 498 0.48 38.21 -2.53
N TYR A 499 1.70 37.90 -3.00
CA TYR A 499 2.93 38.30 -2.33
C TYR A 499 2.95 39.81 -2.10
N SER A 500 2.82 40.24 -0.84
CA SER A 500 3.11 41.63 -0.49
C SER A 500 4.62 41.81 -0.49
N HIS A 501 5.13 42.62 -1.41
CA HIS A 501 6.54 43.02 -1.42
C HIS A 501 6.83 44.25 -0.55
N ASP A 502 5.79 44.90 -0.01
CA ASP A 502 5.94 46.10 0.83
C ASP A 502 5.98 45.72 2.32
N PRO A 503 7.13 45.93 3.00
CA PRO A 503 7.27 45.63 4.44
C PRO A 503 6.31 46.40 5.36
N GLU A 504 5.72 47.50 4.90
CA GLU A 504 4.79 48.30 5.70
C GLU A 504 3.35 47.76 5.67
N LEU A 505 3.05 46.82 4.77
CA LEU A 505 1.72 46.19 4.72
C LEU A 505 1.58 45.11 5.82
N PRO A 506 0.42 45.02 6.50
CA PRO A 506 0.18 44.03 7.55
C PRO A 506 0.39 42.58 7.13
N ASP A 507 0.19 42.29 5.84
CA ASP A 507 0.21 40.93 5.28
C ASP A 507 1.62 40.51 4.82
N PHE A 508 2.63 41.40 4.88
CA PHE A 508 4.00 41.10 4.48
C PHE A 508 4.58 39.89 5.20
N GLY A 509 5.05 38.88 4.47
CA GLY A 509 5.62 37.65 5.05
C GLY A 509 4.62 36.74 5.76
N GLN A 510 3.31 36.98 5.62
CA GLN A 510 2.27 36.07 6.13
C GLN A 510 2.35 34.69 5.45
N ASP A 511 2.69 34.70 4.16
CA ASP A 511 2.87 33.53 3.30
C ASP A 511 3.95 32.55 3.81
N LEU A 512 4.90 33.05 4.60
CA LEU A 512 5.98 32.27 5.22
C LEU A 512 5.54 31.54 6.49
N GLY A 513 4.40 31.93 7.06
CA GLY A 513 3.94 31.49 8.36
C GLY A 513 3.35 30.08 8.38
N ILE A 514 3.24 29.53 9.58
CA ILE A 514 2.53 28.27 9.88
C ILE A 514 1.05 28.37 9.49
N ALA A 515 0.41 29.53 9.72
CA ALA A 515 -1.00 29.76 9.43
C ALA A 515 -1.33 29.61 7.93
N GLU A 516 -0.52 30.19 7.04
CA GLU A 516 -0.68 30.04 5.58
C GLU A 516 -0.59 28.56 5.16
N GLY A 517 0.27 27.78 5.82
CA GLY A 517 0.37 26.34 5.57
C GLY A 517 -0.90 25.57 5.92
N GLU A 518 -1.65 26.00 6.95
CA GLU A 518 -2.97 25.42 7.27
C GLU A 518 -4.01 25.84 6.23
N GLU A 519 -3.98 27.10 5.82
CA GLU A 519 -4.90 27.67 4.83
C GLU A 519 -4.73 27.04 3.45
N ALA A 520 -3.50 26.68 3.06
CA ALA A 520 -3.22 25.96 1.82
C ALA A 520 -3.88 24.57 1.81
N ILE A 521 -3.77 23.81 2.92
CA ILE A 521 -4.47 22.51 3.05
C ILE A 521 -5.99 22.73 2.99
N GLN A 522 -6.51 23.77 3.64
CA GLN A 522 -7.92 24.11 3.57
C GLN A 522 -8.37 24.40 2.14
N SER A 523 -7.64 25.24 1.41
CA SER A 523 -8.02 25.65 0.06
C SER A 523 -7.98 24.51 -0.95
N ASP A 524 -6.96 23.64 -0.88
CA ASP A 524 -6.76 22.58 -1.87
C ASP A 524 -7.59 21.31 -1.59
N TYR A 525 -7.93 21.05 -0.33
CA TYR A 525 -8.55 19.79 0.10
C TYR A 525 -9.93 19.94 0.75
N ALA A 526 -10.46 21.15 0.98
CA ALA A 526 -11.82 21.30 1.50
C ALA A 526 -12.85 20.52 0.66
N GLY A 527 -13.66 19.70 1.34
CA GLY A 527 -14.66 18.84 0.70
C GLY A 527 -14.14 17.51 0.15
N ARG A 528 -12.83 17.25 0.17
CA ARG A 528 -12.27 15.93 -0.15
C ARG A 528 -12.34 14.98 1.04
N ARG A 529 -12.41 13.67 0.76
CA ARG A 529 -12.51 12.63 1.79
C ARG A 529 -11.27 12.53 2.70
N ASP A 530 -10.12 12.97 2.22
CA ASP A 530 -8.80 12.86 2.85
C ASP A 530 -8.35 14.14 3.58
N PHE A 531 -9.16 15.22 3.53
CA PHE A 531 -8.86 16.50 4.17
C PHE A 531 -8.51 16.39 5.65
N GLU A 532 -9.32 15.64 6.38
CA GLU A 532 -9.17 15.43 7.83
C GLU A 532 -7.92 14.60 8.17
N SER A 533 -7.54 13.64 7.31
CA SER A 533 -6.27 12.91 7.43
C SER A 533 -5.08 13.85 7.18
N ALA A 534 -5.13 14.65 6.11
CA ALA A 534 -4.06 15.59 5.77
C ALA A 534 -3.80 16.63 6.88
N ARG A 535 -4.85 17.18 7.53
CA ARG A 535 -4.71 18.11 8.66
C ARG A 535 -4.06 17.46 9.88
N ARG A 536 -4.48 16.25 10.24
CA ARG A 536 -3.91 15.51 11.38
C ARG A 536 -2.46 15.13 11.12
N SER A 537 -2.16 14.71 9.89
CA SER A 537 -0.79 14.45 9.44
C SER A 537 0.09 15.70 9.50
N LEU A 538 -0.39 16.85 9.02
CA LEU A 538 0.34 18.11 9.15
C LEU A 538 0.66 18.44 10.62
N ALA A 539 -0.30 18.28 11.52
CA ALA A 539 -0.11 18.55 12.94
C ALA A 539 1.00 17.67 13.56
N LEU A 540 1.03 16.37 13.23
CA LEU A 540 2.10 15.48 13.67
C LEU A 540 3.46 15.83 13.05
N ALA A 541 3.51 16.03 11.73
CA ALA A 541 4.75 16.30 11.01
C ALA A 541 5.42 17.61 11.48
N ARG A 542 4.65 18.60 11.95
CA ARG A 542 5.19 19.83 12.55
C ARG A 542 6.00 19.59 13.81
N GLY A 543 5.77 18.50 14.54
CA GLY A 543 6.55 18.12 15.71
C GLY A 543 7.87 17.42 15.38
N VAL A 544 8.06 17.00 14.13
CA VAL A 544 9.23 16.23 13.70
C VAL A 544 10.43 17.18 13.58
N ALA A 545 11.53 16.90 14.28
CA ALA A 545 12.72 17.74 14.20
C ALA A 545 13.35 17.72 12.80
N ASP A 546 13.56 16.54 12.22
CA ASP A 546 14.14 16.38 10.87
C ASP A 546 13.11 15.75 9.93
N LEU A 547 12.60 16.54 8.99
CA LEU A 547 11.55 16.10 8.06
C LEU A 547 12.02 15.00 7.10
N ARG A 548 13.33 14.77 6.95
CA ARG A 548 13.88 13.68 6.13
C ARG A 548 13.55 12.30 6.68
N VAL A 549 13.27 12.21 7.99
CA VAL A 549 12.83 10.96 8.65
C VAL A 549 11.44 10.53 8.18
N LEU A 550 10.65 11.45 7.60
CA LEU A 550 9.32 11.18 7.07
C LEU A 550 9.35 10.60 5.66
N ASP A 551 10.52 10.48 5.02
CA ASP A 551 10.69 9.85 3.72
C ASP A 551 10.51 8.32 3.84
N PRO A 552 9.39 7.76 3.35
CA PRO A 552 9.16 6.33 3.42
C PRO A 552 10.00 5.62 2.36
N THR A 553 10.66 4.54 2.75
CA THR A 553 11.46 3.73 1.82
C THR A 553 10.60 2.67 1.13
N GLY A 554 10.86 2.46 -0.16
CA GLY A 554 10.31 1.33 -0.93
C GLY A 554 9.04 1.64 -1.71
N TYR A 555 8.39 0.57 -2.15
CA TYR A 555 7.20 0.60 -3.00
C TYR A 555 6.03 -0.04 -2.24
N ASP A 556 4.82 0.45 -2.50
CA ASP A 556 3.59 -0.22 -2.12
C ASP A 556 3.39 -1.50 -2.94
N ASP A 557 2.38 -2.30 -2.59
CA ASP A 557 2.13 -3.59 -3.25
C ASP A 557 1.66 -3.46 -4.70
N ARG A 558 1.41 -2.23 -5.16
CA ARG A 558 1.05 -1.90 -6.55
C ARG A 558 2.28 -1.44 -7.35
N GLY A 559 3.45 -1.40 -6.73
CA GLY A 559 4.68 -0.91 -7.35
C GLY A 559 4.76 0.61 -7.43
N TYR A 560 3.92 1.35 -6.71
CA TYR A 560 4.07 2.80 -6.56
C TYR A 560 4.96 3.10 -5.36
N PRO A 561 5.89 4.06 -5.47
CA PRO A 561 6.70 4.49 -4.33
C PRO A 561 5.82 4.97 -3.18
N ARG A 562 6.17 4.52 -1.98
CA ARG A 562 5.43 4.91 -0.77
C ARG A 562 5.54 6.42 -0.56
N THR A 563 4.52 7.01 0.05
CA THR A 563 4.51 8.44 0.44
C THR A 563 3.84 8.56 1.80
N ALA A 564 4.49 9.23 2.76
CA ALA A 564 3.96 9.38 4.12
C ALA A 564 2.70 10.27 4.14
N PHE A 565 2.57 11.18 3.18
CA PHE A 565 1.38 12.00 2.99
C PHE A 565 1.37 12.69 1.61
N PRO A 566 0.21 13.23 1.18
CA PRO A 566 0.10 13.98 -0.07
C PRO A 566 0.98 15.24 -0.09
N ARG A 567 1.33 15.70 -1.30
CA ARG A 567 2.15 16.92 -1.52
C ARG A 567 1.66 18.15 -0.75
N VAL A 568 0.35 18.30 -0.58
CA VAL A 568 -0.23 19.44 0.15
C VAL A 568 0.26 19.55 1.59
N VAL A 569 0.59 18.42 2.24
CA VAL A 569 1.13 18.44 3.60
C VAL A 569 2.58 18.93 3.60
N TRP A 570 3.37 18.64 2.56
CA TRP A 570 4.68 19.25 2.35
C TRP A 570 4.58 20.77 2.14
N ASP A 571 3.61 21.22 1.35
CA ASP A 571 3.33 22.64 1.14
C ASP A 571 2.85 23.32 2.44
N GLY A 572 2.21 22.57 3.34
CA GLY A 572 1.83 22.99 4.69
C GLY A 572 2.96 23.00 5.72
N LEU A 573 4.08 22.31 5.46
CA LEU A 573 5.27 22.26 6.33
C LEU A 573 6.36 23.25 5.91
N LEU A 574 6.48 23.47 4.60
CA LEU A 574 7.56 24.21 3.97
C LEU A 574 7.01 25.40 3.17
N THR A 575 7.77 26.49 3.15
CA THR A 575 7.45 27.64 2.30
C THR A 575 7.76 27.31 0.84
N THR A 576 6.87 27.74 -0.05
CA THR A 576 7.11 27.74 -1.50
C THR A 576 7.90 28.98 -1.94
N GLY A 577 7.78 30.08 -1.19
CA GLY A 577 8.54 31.31 -1.39
C GLY A 577 9.95 31.25 -0.78
N THR A 578 10.88 31.99 -1.40
CA THR A 578 12.24 32.22 -0.88
C THR A 578 12.26 33.36 0.11
N LEU A 579 13.03 33.24 1.20
CA LEU A 579 13.19 34.35 2.14
C LEU A 579 13.92 35.53 1.50
N HIS A 580 13.43 36.74 1.70
CA HIS A 580 14.18 37.95 1.38
C HIS A 580 15.18 38.23 2.50
N LEU A 581 16.46 37.95 2.25
CA LEU A 581 17.51 38.02 3.27
C LEU A 581 18.28 39.36 3.27
N ALA A 582 17.79 40.36 2.53
CA ALA A 582 18.47 41.67 2.41
C ALA A 582 18.78 42.34 3.75
N PRO A 583 17.89 42.38 4.77
CA PRO A 583 18.19 43.03 6.04
C PRO A 583 19.40 42.44 6.78
N PHE A 584 19.68 41.15 6.57
CA PHE A 584 20.69 40.37 7.30
C PHE A 584 22.04 40.30 6.56
N LYS A 585 22.09 40.75 5.31
CA LYS A 585 23.34 40.80 4.54
C LYS A 585 24.25 41.95 5.05
N PRO A 586 25.57 41.86 4.83
CA PRO A 586 26.49 42.95 5.14
C PRO A 586 26.10 44.25 4.44
N ALA A 587 26.35 45.38 5.11
CA ALA A 587 26.14 46.69 4.51
C ALA A 587 27.09 46.93 3.33
N SER A 588 26.55 47.36 2.18
CA SER A 588 27.39 47.78 1.05
C SER A 588 27.69 49.28 1.14
N LYS A 589 28.87 49.67 0.64
CA LYS A 589 29.32 51.07 0.63
C LYS A 589 28.42 52.00 -0.20
N ASP A 590 27.60 51.44 -1.09
CA ASP A 590 26.77 52.21 -2.03
C ASP A 590 25.39 52.54 -1.47
N GLY A 591 25.06 52.09 -0.25
CA GLY A 591 23.77 52.33 0.41
C GLY A 591 22.61 51.46 -0.09
N TRP A 592 22.86 50.55 -1.03
CA TRP A 592 21.90 49.58 -1.57
C TRP A 592 22.11 48.14 -1.07
N GLY A 593 23.10 47.92 -0.19
CA GLY A 593 23.40 46.63 0.43
C GLY A 593 22.49 46.30 1.62
N GLY A 594 22.84 45.27 2.39
CA GLY A 594 22.05 44.88 3.56
C GLY A 594 22.19 45.85 4.74
N SER A 595 21.45 45.60 5.83
CA SER A 595 21.53 46.42 7.06
C SER A 595 22.32 45.76 8.18
N GLU A 596 22.89 44.57 7.93
CA GLU A 596 23.65 43.78 8.91
C GLU A 596 22.88 43.59 10.22
N LEU A 597 21.55 43.43 10.12
CA LEU A 597 20.72 43.13 11.29
C LEU A 597 21.00 41.69 11.75
N PRO A 598 20.93 41.40 13.07
CA PRO A 598 21.10 40.05 13.56
C PRO A 598 20.06 39.10 12.95
N LEU A 599 20.39 37.83 12.73
CA LEU A 599 19.40 36.84 12.31
C LEU A 599 18.39 36.50 13.42
N GLY A 600 18.74 36.73 14.69
CA GLY A 600 17.82 36.51 15.81
C GLY A 600 17.29 35.08 15.84
N VAL A 601 15.99 34.97 16.09
CA VAL A 601 15.22 33.72 16.08
C VAL A 601 15.15 33.03 14.70
N LEU A 602 15.54 33.73 13.61
CA LEU A 602 15.61 33.13 12.28
C LEU A 602 16.88 32.31 12.05
N ALA A 603 17.94 32.52 12.84
CA ALA A 603 19.24 31.85 12.64
C ALA A 603 19.11 30.32 12.61
N LYS A 604 18.28 29.77 13.51
CA LYS A 604 18.04 28.33 13.67
C LYS A 604 16.87 27.79 12.84
N VAL A 605 16.29 28.59 11.96
CA VAL A 605 15.22 28.11 11.06
C VAL A 605 15.82 27.03 10.15
N GLN A 606 15.13 25.91 10.06
CA GLN A 606 15.56 24.77 9.26
C GLN A 606 15.29 25.02 7.78
N VAL A 607 16.30 24.73 6.98
CA VAL A 607 16.29 24.84 5.54
C VAL A 607 16.66 23.48 4.95
N TYR A 608 15.88 23.05 3.96
CA TYR A 608 16.08 21.81 3.22
C TYR A 608 16.46 22.12 1.78
N THR A 609 17.49 21.45 1.28
CA THR A 609 18.00 21.66 -0.08
C THR A 609 18.63 20.38 -0.62
N SER A 610 18.55 20.18 -1.93
CA SER A 610 19.19 19.04 -2.58
C SER A 610 20.72 19.07 -2.51
N ASP A 611 21.33 20.25 -2.33
CA ASP A 611 22.77 20.39 -2.20
C ASP A 611 23.14 21.68 -1.45
N ALA A 612 23.29 21.57 -0.13
CA ALA A 612 23.75 22.69 0.67
C ALA A 612 25.23 23.04 0.41
N ALA A 613 26.06 22.08 -0.02
CA ALA A 613 27.51 22.22 -0.05
C ALA A 613 28.07 22.60 -1.44
N GLY A 614 27.23 22.57 -2.48
CA GLY A 614 27.64 22.83 -3.87
C GLY A 614 28.60 21.76 -4.42
N LEU A 615 28.51 20.54 -3.89
CA LEU A 615 29.44 19.45 -4.20
C LEU A 615 29.02 18.64 -5.43
N TYR A 616 27.74 18.65 -5.79
CA TYR A 616 27.22 17.87 -6.90
C TYR A 616 27.25 18.67 -8.22
N GLN A 617 27.37 17.98 -9.36
CA GLN A 617 27.34 18.61 -10.69
C GLN A 617 25.92 19.09 -11.02
N GLY A 618 25.50 20.21 -10.42
CA GLY A 618 24.18 20.81 -10.59
C GLY A 618 23.92 21.93 -9.59
N ARG A 619 22.89 22.75 -9.83
CA ARG A 619 22.45 23.77 -8.87
C ARG A 619 21.64 23.12 -7.76
N ALA A 620 21.62 23.73 -6.59
CA ALA A 620 20.73 23.36 -5.50
C ALA A 620 19.27 23.62 -5.87
N HIS A 621 18.35 22.74 -5.43
CA HIS A 621 16.92 22.81 -5.70
C HIS A 621 16.07 22.65 -4.44
N ALA A 622 14.96 23.38 -4.40
CA ALA A 622 13.88 23.18 -3.43
C ALA A 622 13.02 21.96 -3.81
N PHE A 623 12.26 21.42 -2.85
CA PHE A 623 11.47 20.20 -3.08
C PHE A 623 10.38 20.32 -4.15
N HIS A 624 9.84 21.52 -4.34
CA HIS A 624 8.77 21.81 -5.30
C HIS A 624 9.30 22.20 -6.69
N CYS A 625 10.62 22.21 -6.89
CA CYS A 625 11.22 22.64 -8.15
C CYS A 625 11.02 21.58 -9.25
N THR A 626 10.50 22.00 -10.40
CA THR A 626 10.30 21.12 -11.58
C THR A 626 11.60 20.58 -12.17
N HIS A 627 12.74 21.22 -11.91
CA HIS A 627 14.05 20.71 -12.31
C HIS A 627 14.52 19.55 -11.43
N ARG A 628 13.88 19.33 -10.28
CA ARG A 628 14.11 18.15 -9.45
C ARG A 628 13.33 17.00 -10.08
N ARG A 629 14.01 15.89 -10.38
CA ARG A 629 13.37 14.67 -10.95
C ARG A 629 12.47 13.92 -9.95
N HIS A 630 12.34 14.43 -8.72
CA HIS A 630 11.58 13.82 -7.62
C HIS A 630 10.38 14.69 -7.23
N ASP A 631 9.17 14.24 -7.53
CA ASP A 631 7.91 14.95 -7.26
C ASP A 631 7.34 14.75 -5.83
N ARG A 632 8.17 14.33 -4.84
CA ARG A 632 7.65 13.61 -3.65
C ARG A 632 7.90 14.21 -2.27
N GLY A 633 8.44 15.43 -2.19
CA GLY A 633 8.73 16.10 -0.91
C GLY A 633 10.20 16.01 -0.51
N ILE A 634 10.49 16.03 0.79
CA ILE A 634 11.87 15.95 1.32
C ILE A 634 12.30 14.49 1.45
N THR A 635 13.51 14.17 0.99
CA THR A 635 14.06 12.80 1.02
C THR A 635 15.23 12.67 1.99
N ARG A 636 15.62 11.43 2.34
CA ARG A 636 16.80 11.16 3.17
C ARG A 636 18.10 11.75 2.60
N ASP A 637 18.17 11.90 1.28
CA ASP A 637 19.33 12.44 0.56
C ASP A 637 19.41 13.98 0.58
N ASP A 638 18.34 14.68 0.97
CA ASP A 638 18.38 16.13 1.10
C ASP A 638 19.27 16.58 2.26
N HIS A 639 19.89 17.74 2.11
CA HIS A 639 20.65 18.37 3.18
C HIS A 639 19.71 19.23 4.04
N MET A 640 19.78 19.05 5.35
CA MET A 640 19.16 19.93 6.34
C MET A 640 20.24 20.82 6.95
N VAL A 641 20.09 22.14 6.80
CA VAL A 641 20.97 23.16 7.38
C VAL A 641 20.14 24.24 8.06
N SER A 642 20.75 25.01 8.96
CA SER A 642 20.14 26.22 9.50
C SER A 642 20.25 27.39 8.51
N LEU A 643 19.39 28.39 8.66
CA LEU A 643 19.44 29.61 7.82
C LEU A 643 20.78 30.34 7.96
N GLU A 644 21.37 30.35 9.16
CA GLU A 644 22.68 30.93 9.41
C GLU A 644 23.80 30.18 8.65
N GLU A 645 23.81 28.84 8.72
CA GLU A 645 24.78 28.02 7.98
C GLU A 645 24.64 28.21 6.47
N LEU A 646 23.40 28.28 5.95
CA LEU A 646 23.15 28.53 4.54
C LEU A 646 23.68 29.90 4.09
N LEU A 647 23.45 30.95 4.88
CA LEU A 647 23.91 32.32 4.58
C LEU A 647 25.43 32.46 4.62
N ASN A 648 26.08 31.72 5.50
CA ASN A 648 27.54 31.73 5.65
C ASN A 648 28.25 30.81 4.65
N ASN A 649 27.51 30.06 3.82
CA ASN A 649 28.10 29.12 2.89
C ASN A 649 28.36 29.78 1.52
N GLU A 650 29.64 30.08 1.25
CA GLU A 650 30.09 30.67 -0.01
C GLU A 650 29.98 29.72 -1.23
N HIS A 651 29.85 28.41 -0.99
CA HIS A 651 29.78 27.39 -2.04
C HIS A 651 28.34 27.03 -2.45
N PHE A 652 27.33 27.60 -1.79
CA PHE A 652 25.94 27.33 -2.13
C PHE A 652 25.57 27.93 -3.50
N ASP A 653 25.21 27.08 -4.47
CA ASP A 653 24.81 27.49 -5.83
C ASP A 653 23.30 27.28 -6.07
N PRO A 654 22.44 28.28 -5.80
CA PRO A 654 21.00 28.13 -5.89
C PRO A 654 20.45 28.13 -7.33
N CYS A 655 19.44 27.31 -7.58
CA CYS A 655 18.62 27.41 -8.78
C CYS A 655 17.86 28.74 -8.81
N SER A 656 17.95 29.47 -9.94
CA SER A 656 17.31 30.79 -10.10
C SER A 656 15.77 30.75 -10.12
N LYS A 657 15.17 29.57 -10.29
CA LYS A 657 13.70 29.40 -10.34
C LYS A 657 13.07 29.12 -8.98
N CYS A 658 13.76 28.39 -8.11
CA CYS A 658 13.23 28.00 -6.79
C CYS A 658 14.06 28.55 -5.62
N GLY A 659 15.10 29.34 -5.88
CA GLY A 659 16.06 29.80 -4.88
C GLY A 659 16.97 28.70 -4.31
N GLY A 660 16.77 27.45 -4.70
CA GLY A 660 17.61 26.30 -4.36
C GLY A 660 17.38 25.68 -2.99
N TYR A 661 16.39 26.14 -2.24
CA TYR A 661 16.06 25.60 -0.93
C TYR A 661 14.60 25.82 -0.56
N ALA A 662 14.10 25.04 0.40
CA ALA A 662 12.79 25.22 1.02
C ALA A 662 12.96 25.47 2.53
N VAL A 663 12.19 26.40 3.07
CA VAL A 663 12.30 26.80 4.48
C VAL A 663 11.16 26.18 5.27
N ARG A 664 11.44 25.69 6.46
CA ARG A 664 10.36 25.31 7.40
C ARG A 664 9.53 26.55 7.74
N ARG A 665 8.21 26.43 7.64
CA ARG A 665 7.30 27.56 7.90
C ARG A 665 7.57 28.20 9.26
N LEU A 666 7.54 29.53 9.25
CA LEU A 666 7.93 30.36 10.38
C LEU A 666 6.82 30.41 11.44
N THR A 667 7.21 30.40 12.71
CA THR A 667 6.30 30.69 13.83
C THR A 667 5.87 32.16 13.82
N ASP A 668 4.78 32.49 14.51
CA ASP A 668 4.30 33.88 14.61
C ASP A 668 5.37 34.85 15.14
N SER A 669 6.21 34.39 16.08
CA SER A 669 7.32 35.18 16.60
C SER A 669 8.43 35.40 15.56
N GLN A 670 8.71 34.38 14.73
CA GLN A 670 9.67 34.48 13.62
C GLN A 670 9.15 35.37 12.49
N VAL A 671 7.86 35.27 12.12
CA VAL A 671 7.22 36.15 11.14
C VAL A 671 7.21 37.60 11.64
N ALA A 672 6.87 37.83 12.92
CA ALA A 672 6.89 39.16 13.51
C ALA A 672 8.30 39.77 13.51
N TYR A 673 9.33 38.98 13.86
CA TYR A 673 10.72 39.42 13.77
C TYR A 673 11.15 39.72 12.33
N TYR A 674 10.80 38.83 11.39
CA TYR A 674 11.08 39.01 9.96
C TYR A 674 10.48 40.33 9.44
N ARG A 675 9.21 40.61 9.76
CA ARG A 675 8.52 41.87 9.44
C ARG A 675 9.25 43.08 10.04
N ALA A 676 9.58 43.01 11.33
CA ALA A 676 10.27 44.09 12.02
C ALA A 676 11.65 44.39 11.40
N ALA A 677 12.43 43.37 11.06
CA ALA A 677 13.74 43.52 10.43
C ALA A 677 13.64 44.17 9.04
N HIS A 678 12.64 43.78 8.25
CA HIS A 678 12.39 44.38 6.93
C HIS A 678 11.88 45.84 7.03
N ARG A 679 11.01 46.15 8.00
CA ARG A 679 10.59 47.55 8.27
C ARG A 679 11.79 48.40 8.68
N LEU A 680 12.68 47.90 9.56
CA LEU A 680 13.89 48.62 9.97
C LEU A 680 14.87 48.82 8.80
N HIS A 681 15.01 47.82 7.92
CA HIS A 681 15.83 47.92 6.71
C HIS A 681 15.26 48.94 5.71
N ALA A 682 13.95 48.91 5.45
CA ALA A 682 13.27 49.88 4.60
C ALA A 682 13.42 51.31 5.17
N LEU A 683 13.28 51.46 6.49
CA LEU A 683 13.50 52.72 7.19
C LEU A 683 14.94 53.22 7.02
N SER A 684 15.94 52.35 7.17
CA SER A 684 17.35 52.68 6.93
C SER A 684 17.59 53.18 5.51
N ARG A 685 17.00 52.54 4.50
CA ARG A 685 17.10 52.98 3.11
C ARG A 685 16.43 54.34 2.89
N ARG A 686 15.27 54.59 3.50
CA ARG A 686 14.58 55.89 3.43
C ARG A 686 15.42 56.98 4.05
N ILE A 687 15.96 56.80 5.27
CA ILE A 687 16.81 57.80 5.93
C ILE A 687 18.05 58.13 5.06
N ASN A 688 18.69 57.10 4.49
CA ASN A 688 19.85 57.29 3.61
C ASN A 688 19.52 57.96 2.27
N THR A 689 18.28 57.84 1.77
CA THR A 689 17.85 58.41 0.48
C THR A 689 17.08 59.74 0.60
N SER A 690 16.53 60.05 1.77
CA SER A 690 15.81 61.31 2.08
C SER A 690 16.66 62.56 1.88
N SER A 691 17.99 62.45 1.90
CA SER A 691 18.89 63.53 1.48
C SER A 691 18.69 63.97 0.01
N ARG A 692 17.99 63.17 -0.81
CA ARG A 692 17.79 63.42 -2.25
C ARG A 692 16.33 63.71 -2.67
N TYR A 693 15.31 63.37 -1.89
CA TYR A 693 13.89 63.58 -2.25
C TYR A 693 13.00 63.89 -1.04
N ARG A 694 12.49 65.14 -0.95
CA ARG A 694 11.61 65.67 0.11
C ARG A 694 10.14 65.20 -0.03
N ALA A 695 9.84 63.94 0.25
CA ALA A 695 8.45 63.45 0.21
C ALA A 695 8.00 62.65 1.45
N THR A 696 8.86 62.40 2.45
CA THR A 696 8.47 61.72 3.69
C THR A 696 8.57 62.66 4.89
N THR A 697 7.56 62.67 5.76
CA THR A 697 7.57 63.44 7.01
C THR A 697 8.46 62.77 8.05
N THR A 698 9.45 63.50 8.57
CA THR A 698 10.36 63.06 9.66
C THR A 698 9.62 62.49 10.87
N GLU A 699 8.43 63.02 11.17
CA GLU A 699 7.59 62.58 12.29
C GLU A 699 7.13 61.13 12.16
N GLU A 700 6.75 60.68 10.95
CA GLU A 700 6.35 59.29 10.68
C GLU A 700 7.53 58.31 10.81
N LEU A 701 8.71 58.71 10.33
CA LEU A 701 9.95 57.93 10.46
C LEU A 701 10.35 57.79 11.93
N THR A 702 10.26 58.87 12.71
CA THR A 702 10.56 58.87 14.15
C THR A 702 9.59 57.97 14.91
N LYS A 703 8.30 58.06 14.63
CA LYS A 703 7.27 57.20 15.25
C LYS A 703 7.52 55.72 15.00
N THR A 704 7.86 55.35 13.77
CA THR A 704 8.15 53.96 13.38
C THR A 704 9.42 53.44 14.07
N LEU A 705 10.46 54.28 14.17
CA LEU A 705 11.69 53.93 14.89
C LEU A 705 11.46 53.77 16.40
N ASP A 706 10.63 54.64 16.98
CA ASP A 706 10.24 54.55 18.39
C ASP A 706 9.44 53.27 18.67
N GLU A 707 8.55 52.86 17.77
CA GLU A 707 7.85 51.57 17.84
C GLU A 707 8.84 50.40 17.82
N LEU A 708 9.76 50.35 16.85
CA LEU A 708 10.72 49.25 16.68
C LEU A 708 11.81 49.20 17.76
N SER A 709 12.09 50.33 18.43
CA SER A 709 13.02 50.40 19.55
C SER A 709 12.41 50.01 20.90
N ARG A 710 11.08 50.07 21.04
CA ARG A 710 10.35 49.70 22.27
C ARG A 710 10.08 48.20 22.34
N LEU A 711 11.15 47.42 22.53
CA LEU A 711 11.03 46.00 22.78
C LEU A 711 10.60 45.73 24.22
N THR A 712 9.52 44.96 24.39
CA THR A 712 9.17 44.40 25.70
C THR A 712 10.13 43.27 26.06
N ARG A 713 10.26 42.93 27.35
CA ARG A 713 11.05 41.78 27.79
C ARG A 713 10.64 40.48 27.06
N GLN A 714 9.34 40.26 26.89
CA GLN A 714 8.80 39.10 26.19
C GLN A 714 9.20 39.09 24.71
N THR A 715 9.14 40.25 24.04
CA THR A 715 9.58 40.39 22.64
C THR A 715 11.09 40.14 22.50
N THR A 716 11.90 40.66 23.42
CA THR A 716 13.35 40.46 23.42
C THR A 716 13.71 38.98 23.57
N GLU A 717 13.10 38.29 24.54
CA GLU A 717 13.33 36.85 24.77
C GLU A 717 12.84 36.00 23.58
N ALA A 718 11.77 36.40 22.89
CA ALA A 718 11.25 35.70 21.72
C ALA A 718 12.09 35.91 20.45
N TRP A 719 12.65 37.11 20.26
CA TRP A 719 13.36 37.47 19.01
C TRP A 719 14.85 37.19 19.06
N PHE A 720 15.48 37.28 20.23
CA PHE A 720 16.93 37.22 20.36
C PHE A 720 17.35 36.08 21.30
N PRO A 721 17.97 35.02 20.75
CA PRO A 721 18.53 33.94 21.54
C PRO A 721 19.66 34.38 22.50
N SER A 722 20.25 35.56 22.28
CA SER A 722 21.32 36.10 23.12
C SER A 722 21.18 37.61 23.36
N SER A 723 21.71 38.09 24.49
CA SER A 723 21.72 39.52 24.83
C SER A 723 22.51 40.37 23.82
N VAL A 724 23.56 39.79 23.23
CA VAL A 724 24.42 40.47 22.24
C VAL A 724 23.62 40.85 20.99
N GLN A 725 22.77 39.95 20.48
CA GLN A 725 21.93 40.27 19.32
C GLN A 725 20.87 41.34 19.65
N ALA A 726 20.33 41.32 20.87
CA ALA A 726 19.41 42.38 21.32
C ALA A 726 20.11 43.74 21.46
N GLU A 727 21.40 43.76 21.82
CA GLU A 727 22.24 44.96 21.82
C GLU A 727 22.51 45.45 20.39
N GLN A 728 22.86 44.56 19.47
CA GLN A 728 23.05 44.91 18.05
C GLN A 728 21.80 45.54 17.43
N TRP A 729 20.60 45.02 17.75
CA TRP A 729 19.34 45.63 17.32
C TRP A 729 19.17 47.05 17.88
N ARG A 730 19.42 47.23 19.19
CA ARG A 730 19.33 48.53 19.84
C ARG A 730 20.32 49.52 19.23
N ASP A 731 21.56 49.11 19.01
CA ASP A 731 22.60 49.94 18.39
C ASP A 731 22.21 50.34 16.95
N ALA A 732 21.61 49.43 16.18
CA ALA A 732 21.11 49.74 14.85
C ALA A 732 19.99 50.80 14.89
N THR A 733 19.01 50.64 15.79
CA THR A 733 17.93 51.63 15.96
C THR A 733 18.46 52.99 16.43
N GLU A 734 19.42 53.01 17.35
CA GLU A 734 19.98 54.26 17.90
C GLU A 734 20.90 54.97 16.89
N ARG A 735 21.60 54.21 16.04
CA ARG A 735 22.34 54.75 14.90
C ARG A 735 21.40 55.46 13.92
N LEU A 736 20.31 54.80 13.51
CA LEU A 736 19.32 55.40 12.62
C LEU A 736 18.65 56.64 13.24
N ARG A 737 18.42 56.63 14.56
CA ARG A 737 17.87 57.79 15.29
C ARG A 737 18.82 58.99 15.22
N ARG A 738 20.14 58.76 15.34
CA ARG A 738 21.15 59.80 15.20
C ARG A 738 21.25 60.32 13.77
N GLU A 739 21.20 59.44 12.78
CA GLU A 739 21.23 59.81 11.35
C GLU A 739 20.00 60.65 10.96
N LEU A 740 18.80 60.27 11.40
CA LEU A 740 17.57 61.04 11.15
C LEU A 740 17.65 62.45 11.75
N ARG A 741 18.12 62.59 13.00
CA ARG A 741 18.32 63.90 13.63
C ARG A 741 19.36 64.76 12.91
N ALA A 742 20.42 64.15 12.39
CA ALA A 742 21.43 64.86 11.61
C ALA A 742 20.83 65.37 10.29
N SER A 743 19.97 64.58 9.64
CA SER A 743 19.29 64.99 8.40
C SER A 743 18.21 66.05 8.57
N ASP A 744 17.69 66.27 9.77
CA ASP A 744 16.76 67.39 10.08
C ASP A 744 17.50 68.70 10.42
N ALA A 745 18.79 68.62 10.76
CA ALA A 745 19.60 69.78 11.15
C ALA A 745 20.28 70.48 9.96
N ASP A 746 20.33 69.81 8.81
CA ASP A 746 20.75 70.31 7.49
C ASP A 746 19.54 70.74 6.64
#